data_AF-A0A662IB42-F1
#
_entry.id   AF-A0A662IB42-F1
#
_cell.length_a   1.000
_cell.length_b   1.000
_cell.length_c   1.000
_cell.angle_alpha   90.00
_cell.angle_beta   90.00
_cell.angle_gamma   90.00
#
_symmetry.space_group_name_H-M   'P 1'
#
loop_
_entity.id
_entity.type
_entity.pdbx_description
1 polymer ?
#
loop_
_entity_poly.entity_id
_entity_poly.type
_entity_poly.pdbx_seq_one_letter_code
_entity_poly.pdbx_strand_id
1 'polypeptide(L)'
;MERTLVEGVNISERFAEFYRSFKDQFGEYKYRKRIARMALEGSTSLMIDFEDLLTFDPELAGRLVEEPKLVLRAASDAIKEVMKVENADYASSVEEFFARIRNVPESLRIPIRGIRAVHLNRLIAVEGIVTKISPVKQQLVEAVFRCRECGEEVRIPQRGRGLEKPLQCPRCASEGRKKHEFDLVLERSKFIDWQKFVLQERPEELPPGQLPRSIEVIATHDLVDVVRPGDRAVVTGVLSVVMERARKDQPPIFQTYLEANSIEVSSKEALDVEITPEDEKKIRELARRPDIRELLVNSIAPSIYGYKEVKKAITALLFGGVPKVHPDGVRVRGDIHVLLIGDPGTAKSQLLRYVASIAPRGVYTSGKGSTAAGLTAAVVREKSTGDFFLEAGALVLADGGVACLHPESEVWTLDEGPVEISELFDPRRAFKALSRGVPVEISVCNNRVLGTMGGVLKEALATLIRRKWWEGKMLRVELEDGSRLVVTPDHLLLDAERGRWVEAISLRVGDRVAAARLGSSPGERVIGTRIMAIEELSYRGYVYDLYVPGLHNFVAGGIVAHNCIDEFDKMDPKDRVSIHEAMEQQSYHPDTRLLLASGRRVRIGEFVEELFRKYPERVIVGKDCLILPVRDLGIEVFTTDFKRVFTVPIDRVSKHVAPSFFVRLTFSNGRSITVTPEHPVYVRRGGRVVVVRADEVRVGDVCPAPKVLPLSQEVFRDELREAAEGARVENGRVVVHVDRRERAEEVQEALLTVGLSSTIREGSSYEVVIE
;
A
#
# COMPACT_ATOMS: atom_id res chain seq x y z
N MET A 1 -43.79 -37.42 -1.01
CA MET A 1 -43.55 -37.06 -2.43
C MET A 1 -44.83 -36.60 -3.08
N GLU A 2 -45.86 -37.44 -3.26
CA GLU A 2 -47.09 -37.06 -3.97
C GLU A 2 -47.77 -35.77 -3.45
N ARG A 3 -48.04 -35.65 -2.14
CA ARG A 3 -48.57 -34.40 -1.56
C ARG A 3 -47.73 -33.16 -1.90
N THR A 4 -46.42 -33.27 -1.72
CA THR A 4 -45.44 -32.20 -2.00
C THR A 4 -45.42 -31.79 -3.47
N LEU A 5 -45.69 -32.73 -4.40
CA LEU A 5 -45.81 -32.44 -5.82
C LEU A 5 -47.12 -31.72 -6.15
N VAL A 6 -48.25 -32.19 -5.60
CA VAL A 6 -49.58 -31.55 -5.78
C VAL A 6 -49.60 -30.13 -5.19
N GLU A 7 -49.02 -29.94 -4.00
CA GLU A 7 -48.86 -28.63 -3.38
C GLU A 7 -47.96 -27.70 -4.22
N GLY A 8 -46.86 -28.23 -4.78
CA GLY A 8 -45.95 -27.46 -5.65
C GLY A 8 -46.60 -26.94 -6.94
N VAL A 9 -47.46 -27.76 -7.57
CA VAL A 9 -48.21 -27.35 -8.77
C VAL A 9 -49.15 -26.18 -8.46
N ASN A 10 -49.93 -26.26 -7.38
CA ASN A 10 -50.86 -25.19 -7.00
C ASN A 10 -50.17 -23.85 -6.68
N ILE A 11 -48.98 -23.90 -6.06
CA ILE A 11 -48.15 -22.71 -5.82
C ILE A 11 -47.70 -22.07 -7.14
N SER A 12 -47.28 -22.90 -8.12
CA SER A 12 -46.83 -22.43 -9.44
C SER A 12 -47.98 -21.78 -10.24
N GLU A 13 -49.19 -22.35 -10.18
CA GLU A 13 -50.38 -21.77 -10.80
C GLU A 13 -50.70 -20.37 -10.24
N ARG A 14 -50.64 -20.18 -8.91
CA ARG A 14 -50.85 -18.87 -8.25
C ARG A 14 -49.80 -17.83 -8.67
N PHE A 15 -48.53 -18.21 -8.81
CA PHE A 15 -47.50 -17.31 -9.36
C PHE A 15 -47.72 -17.00 -10.85
N ALA A 16 -48.14 -17.98 -11.65
CA ALA A 16 -48.44 -17.75 -13.07
C ALA A 16 -49.65 -16.81 -13.25
N GLU A 17 -50.63 -16.86 -12.36
CA GLU A 17 -51.73 -15.88 -12.31
C GLU A 17 -51.23 -14.49 -11.86
N PHE A 18 -50.43 -14.40 -10.78
CA PHE A 18 -49.82 -13.15 -10.32
C PHE A 18 -49.05 -12.44 -11.44
N TYR A 19 -48.14 -13.13 -12.13
CA TYR A 19 -47.34 -12.55 -13.21
C TYR A 19 -48.18 -12.06 -14.41
N ARG A 20 -49.32 -12.70 -14.68
CA ARG A 20 -50.23 -12.35 -15.79
C ARG A 20 -51.23 -11.25 -15.43
N SER A 21 -51.68 -11.21 -14.18
CA SER A 21 -52.84 -10.40 -13.74
C SER A 21 -52.48 -9.15 -12.95
N PHE A 22 -51.36 -9.16 -12.22
CA PHE A 22 -50.97 -8.06 -11.35
C PHE A 22 -50.78 -6.74 -12.12
N LYS A 23 -51.34 -5.66 -11.57
CA LYS A 23 -51.27 -4.30 -12.11
C LYS A 23 -50.62 -3.35 -11.12
N ASP A 24 -49.82 -2.43 -11.64
CA ASP A 24 -49.29 -1.32 -10.86
C ASP A 24 -50.31 -0.18 -10.66
N GLN A 25 -49.86 0.88 -9.99
CA GLN A 25 -50.65 2.09 -9.69
C GLN A 25 -51.13 2.85 -10.94
N PHE A 26 -50.57 2.56 -12.12
CA PHE A 26 -50.97 3.13 -13.42
C PHE A 26 -51.88 2.17 -14.22
N GLY A 27 -52.20 1.00 -13.66
CA GLY A 27 -53.04 -0.02 -14.28
C GLY A 27 -52.30 -0.93 -15.26
N GLU A 28 -50.97 -0.84 -15.35
CA GLU A 28 -50.17 -1.61 -16.30
C GLU A 28 -49.75 -2.98 -15.74
N TYR A 29 -49.67 -3.99 -16.61
CA TYR A 29 -49.25 -5.36 -16.26
C TYR A 29 -47.74 -5.45 -16.02
N LYS A 30 -47.28 -4.92 -14.87
CA LYS A 30 -45.89 -4.79 -14.42
C LYS A 30 -45.04 -6.03 -14.68
N TYR A 31 -45.48 -7.21 -14.22
CA TYR A 31 -44.72 -8.46 -14.34
C TYR A 31 -44.70 -9.02 -15.75
N ARG A 32 -45.85 -9.02 -16.44
CA ARG A 32 -45.92 -9.44 -17.85
C ARG A 32 -44.98 -8.62 -18.73
N LYS A 33 -44.94 -7.29 -18.55
CA LYS A 33 -43.97 -6.41 -19.25
C LYS A 33 -42.51 -6.75 -18.91
N ARG A 34 -42.20 -7.04 -17.63
CA ARG A 34 -40.84 -7.47 -17.23
C ARG A 34 -40.44 -8.79 -17.89
N ILE A 35 -41.34 -9.79 -17.93
CA ILE A 35 -41.09 -11.10 -18.56
C ILE A 35 -40.90 -10.96 -20.08
N ALA A 36 -41.74 -10.19 -20.77
CA ALA A 36 -41.55 -9.92 -22.20
C ALA A 36 -40.21 -9.22 -22.50
N ARG A 37 -39.79 -8.30 -21.61
CA ARG A 37 -38.49 -7.62 -21.70
C ARG A 37 -37.29 -8.55 -21.44
N MET A 38 -37.39 -9.51 -20.52
CA MET A 38 -36.34 -10.51 -20.26
C MET A 38 -35.93 -11.27 -21.53
N ALA A 39 -36.89 -11.64 -22.38
CA ALA A 39 -36.61 -12.30 -23.66
C ALA A 39 -35.89 -11.41 -24.69
N LEU A 40 -36.03 -10.08 -24.60
CA LEU A 40 -35.32 -9.11 -25.44
C LEU A 40 -33.90 -8.83 -24.93
N GLU A 41 -33.70 -8.87 -23.61
CA GLU A 41 -32.42 -8.60 -22.95
C GLU A 41 -31.58 -9.87 -22.72
N GLY A 42 -32.13 -11.06 -23.00
CA GLY A 42 -31.47 -12.34 -22.75
C GLY A 42 -31.37 -12.73 -21.26
N SER A 43 -32.14 -12.07 -20.38
CA SER A 43 -32.08 -12.28 -18.94
C SER A 43 -32.91 -13.47 -18.46
N THR A 44 -32.33 -14.29 -17.58
CA THR A 44 -33.00 -15.43 -16.92
C THR A 44 -33.62 -15.07 -15.56
N SER A 45 -33.40 -13.85 -15.04
CA SER A 45 -33.85 -13.40 -13.72
C SER A 45 -34.99 -12.39 -13.76
N LEU A 46 -36.05 -12.64 -12.98
CA LEU A 46 -37.18 -11.73 -12.78
C LEU A 46 -37.12 -11.12 -11.37
N MET A 47 -36.96 -9.79 -11.28
CA MET A 47 -37.07 -9.06 -10.02
C MET A 47 -38.54 -8.91 -9.60
N ILE A 48 -38.87 -9.41 -8.39
CA ILE A 48 -40.22 -9.40 -7.79
C ILE A 48 -40.19 -8.60 -6.49
N ASP A 49 -41.07 -7.61 -6.40
CA ASP A 49 -41.27 -6.80 -5.19
C ASP A 49 -42.11 -7.59 -4.17
N PHE A 50 -41.63 -7.78 -2.94
CA PHE A 50 -42.37 -8.55 -1.93
C PHE A 50 -43.72 -7.92 -1.58
N GLU A 51 -43.82 -6.59 -1.58
CA GLU A 51 -45.06 -5.85 -1.32
C GLU A 51 -46.15 -6.09 -2.37
N ASP A 52 -45.78 -6.24 -3.65
CA ASP A 52 -46.72 -6.62 -4.71
C ASP A 52 -47.32 -8.00 -4.43
N LEU A 53 -46.47 -8.96 -4.06
CA LEU A 53 -46.88 -10.33 -3.75
C LEU A 53 -47.76 -10.38 -2.50
N LEU A 54 -47.40 -9.63 -1.45
CA LEU A 54 -48.17 -9.50 -0.22
C LEU A 54 -49.54 -8.84 -0.45
N THR A 55 -49.62 -7.90 -1.39
CA THR A 55 -50.88 -7.21 -1.76
C THR A 55 -51.79 -8.11 -2.61
N PHE A 56 -51.21 -8.97 -3.45
CA PHE A 56 -51.96 -9.90 -4.30
C PHE A 56 -52.40 -11.17 -3.53
N ASP A 57 -51.49 -11.78 -2.78
CA ASP A 57 -51.68 -13.07 -2.12
C ASP A 57 -50.87 -13.15 -0.79
N PRO A 58 -51.48 -12.75 0.34
CA PRO A 58 -50.83 -12.79 1.65
C PRO A 58 -50.43 -14.19 2.13
N GLU A 59 -51.15 -15.24 1.70
CA GLU A 59 -50.82 -16.63 2.07
C GLU A 59 -49.55 -17.07 1.35
N LEU A 60 -49.44 -16.78 0.05
CA LEU A 60 -48.27 -17.08 -0.76
C LEU A 60 -47.03 -16.30 -0.29
N ALA A 61 -47.20 -15.02 0.07
CA ALA A 61 -46.15 -14.21 0.70
C ALA A 61 -45.72 -14.78 2.07
N GLY A 62 -46.65 -15.29 2.87
CA GLY A 62 -46.34 -15.99 4.13
C GLY A 62 -45.52 -17.27 3.90
N ARG A 63 -45.97 -18.15 2.99
CA ARG A 63 -45.24 -19.38 2.65
C ARG A 63 -43.86 -19.11 2.05
N LEU A 64 -43.68 -18.01 1.32
CA LEU A 64 -42.37 -17.59 0.80
C LEU A 64 -41.35 -17.34 1.93
N VAL A 65 -41.79 -16.89 3.11
CA VAL A 65 -40.91 -16.68 4.27
C VAL A 65 -40.57 -18.00 4.98
N GLU A 66 -41.55 -18.89 5.13
CA GLU A 66 -41.40 -20.13 5.92
C GLU A 66 -40.80 -21.31 5.12
N GLU A 67 -41.12 -21.42 3.84
CA GLU A 67 -40.72 -22.52 2.94
C GLU A 67 -40.02 -22.04 1.64
N PRO A 68 -39.08 -21.06 1.69
CA PRO A 68 -38.57 -20.38 0.49
C PRO A 68 -38.01 -21.32 -0.57
N LYS A 69 -37.31 -22.40 -0.19
CA LYS A 69 -36.70 -23.34 -1.15
C LYS A 69 -37.71 -24.16 -1.98
N LEU A 70 -38.98 -24.22 -1.55
CA LEU A 70 -40.09 -24.77 -2.35
C LEU A 70 -40.76 -23.65 -3.15
N VAL A 71 -41.11 -22.54 -2.49
CA VAL A 71 -41.90 -21.45 -3.07
C VAL A 71 -41.14 -20.71 -4.18
N LEU A 72 -39.83 -20.46 -4.01
CA LEU A 72 -38.98 -19.85 -5.03
C LEU A 72 -38.84 -20.71 -6.30
N ARG A 73 -38.86 -22.05 -6.15
CA ARG A 73 -38.82 -22.96 -7.31
C ARG A 73 -40.12 -22.92 -8.09
N ALA A 74 -41.26 -23.03 -7.41
CA ALA A 74 -42.56 -22.86 -8.04
C ALA A 74 -42.73 -21.48 -8.69
N ALA A 75 -42.20 -20.42 -8.07
CA ALA A 75 -42.15 -19.07 -8.64
C ALA A 75 -41.29 -18.99 -9.91
N SER A 76 -40.14 -19.70 -9.94
CA SER A 76 -39.26 -19.86 -11.10
C SER A 76 -39.91 -20.64 -12.25
N ASP A 77 -40.54 -21.78 -11.94
CA ASP A 77 -41.25 -22.62 -12.92
C ASP A 77 -42.41 -21.82 -13.56
N ALA A 78 -43.14 -21.04 -12.75
CA ALA A 78 -44.19 -20.15 -13.23
C ALA A 78 -43.69 -19.06 -14.19
N ILE A 79 -42.45 -18.55 -14.05
CA ILE A 79 -41.85 -17.64 -15.05
C ILE A 79 -41.74 -18.35 -16.39
N LYS A 80 -41.32 -19.63 -16.40
CA LYS A 80 -41.20 -20.43 -17.63
C LYS A 80 -42.55 -20.65 -18.30
N GLU A 81 -43.61 -20.96 -17.54
CA GLU A 81 -44.97 -21.14 -18.09
C GLU A 81 -45.63 -19.85 -18.59
N VAL A 82 -45.20 -18.68 -18.10
CA VAL A 82 -45.61 -17.39 -18.69
C VAL A 82 -44.74 -17.07 -19.91
N MET A 83 -43.43 -17.30 -19.85
CA MET A 83 -42.50 -17.07 -20.96
C MET A 83 -42.88 -17.88 -22.21
N LYS A 84 -43.33 -19.14 -22.06
CA LYS A 84 -43.83 -19.95 -23.21
C LYS A 84 -44.95 -19.28 -24.01
N VAL A 85 -45.74 -18.40 -23.39
CA VAL A 85 -46.86 -17.69 -24.03
C VAL A 85 -46.39 -16.40 -24.71
N GLU A 86 -45.40 -15.71 -24.15
CA GLU A 86 -44.86 -14.46 -24.70
C GLU A 86 -43.76 -14.70 -25.76
N ASN A 87 -42.89 -15.70 -25.55
CA ASN A 87 -41.81 -16.10 -26.46
C ASN A 87 -41.43 -17.59 -26.24
N ALA A 88 -42.06 -18.48 -27.03
CA ALA A 88 -41.85 -19.93 -26.93
C ALA A 88 -40.42 -20.39 -27.28
N ASP A 89 -39.74 -19.72 -28.21
CA ASP A 89 -38.38 -20.07 -28.63
C ASP A 89 -37.39 -19.79 -27.49
N TYR A 90 -37.47 -18.59 -26.88
CA TYR A 90 -36.63 -18.23 -25.75
C TYR A 90 -36.91 -19.14 -24.53
N ALA A 91 -38.18 -19.40 -24.22
CA ALA A 91 -38.60 -20.33 -23.17
C ALA A 91 -38.08 -21.77 -23.37
N SER A 92 -37.76 -22.16 -24.61
CA SER A 92 -37.21 -23.46 -24.95
C SER A 92 -35.67 -23.48 -24.92
N SER A 93 -35.02 -22.35 -25.24
CA SER A 93 -33.56 -22.20 -25.16
C SER A 93 -33.01 -22.10 -23.73
N VAL A 94 -33.81 -21.58 -22.79
CA VAL A 94 -33.42 -21.40 -21.39
C VAL A 94 -33.85 -22.62 -20.57
N GLU A 95 -32.91 -23.29 -19.89
CA GLU A 95 -33.23 -24.42 -19.00
C GLU A 95 -34.03 -23.97 -17.77
N GLU A 96 -33.55 -22.95 -17.05
CA GLU A 96 -34.05 -22.50 -15.75
C GLU A 96 -34.15 -20.96 -15.71
N PHE A 97 -35.22 -20.46 -15.09
CA PHE A 97 -35.43 -19.03 -14.78
C PHE A 97 -35.35 -18.81 -13.26
N PHE A 98 -35.08 -17.59 -12.79
CA PHE A 98 -34.88 -17.29 -11.38
C PHE A 98 -35.83 -16.20 -10.85
N ALA A 99 -36.60 -16.52 -9.81
CA ALA A 99 -37.49 -15.61 -9.10
C ALA A 99 -36.74 -14.82 -8.01
N ARG A 100 -36.29 -13.60 -8.36
CA ARG A 100 -35.42 -12.75 -7.52
C ARG A 100 -36.27 -11.79 -6.66
N ILE A 101 -36.46 -12.14 -5.38
CA ILE A 101 -37.27 -11.35 -4.44
C ILE A 101 -36.47 -10.13 -3.94
N ARG A 102 -37.08 -8.93 -3.97
CA ARG A 102 -36.52 -7.67 -3.44
C ARG A 102 -37.54 -6.91 -2.59
N ASN A 103 -37.09 -5.83 -1.95
CA ASN A 103 -37.95 -4.96 -1.12
C ASN A 103 -38.72 -5.74 -0.03
N VAL A 104 -38.02 -6.57 0.74
CA VAL A 104 -38.65 -7.29 1.86
C VAL A 104 -38.91 -6.37 3.06
N PRO A 105 -40.01 -6.59 3.82
CA PRO A 105 -40.34 -5.83 5.02
C PRO A 105 -39.25 -5.84 6.09
N GLU A 106 -39.23 -4.81 6.93
CA GLU A 106 -38.25 -4.68 8.04
C GLU A 106 -38.25 -5.87 9.00
N SER A 107 -39.40 -6.51 9.21
CA SER A 107 -39.52 -7.72 10.04
C SER A 107 -38.70 -8.92 9.53
N LEU A 108 -38.26 -8.89 8.26
CA LEU A 108 -37.36 -9.87 7.65
C LEU A 108 -35.92 -9.35 7.50
N ARG A 109 -35.65 -8.07 7.79
CA ARG A 109 -34.31 -7.47 7.77
C ARG A 109 -33.62 -7.75 9.11
N ILE A 110 -32.81 -8.80 9.15
CA ILE A 110 -32.17 -9.28 10.38
C ILE A 110 -30.71 -8.80 10.43
N PRO A 111 -30.31 -7.96 11.41
CA PRO A 111 -28.90 -7.62 11.63
C PRO A 111 -28.05 -8.86 11.86
N ILE A 112 -26.79 -8.88 11.41
CA ILE A 112 -25.93 -10.09 11.45
C ILE A 112 -25.78 -10.62 12.90
N ARG A 113 -25.60 -9.76 13.90
CA ARG A 113 -25.61 -10.12 15.34
C ARG A 113 -26.97 -10.51 15.89
N GLY A 114 -28.05 -10.24 15.18
CA GLY A 114 -29.43 -10.70 15.43
C GLY A 114 -29.73 -12.10 14.91
N ILE A 115 -28.89 -12.71 14.07
CA ILE A 115 -29.15 -14.04 13.48
C ILE A 115 -29.18 -15.14 14.57
N ARG A 116 -30.24 -15.97 14.59
CA ARG A 116 -30.50 -17.04 15.57
C ARG A 116 -31.05 -18.28 14.89
N ALA A 117 -31.11 -19.40 15.62
CA ALA A 117 -31.65 -20.68 15.13
C ALA A 117 -33.08 -20.61 14.60
N VAL A 118 -33.91 -19.67 15.08
CA VAL A 118 -35.29 -19.45 14.61
C VAL A 118 -35.39 -18.94 13.17
N HIS A 119 -34.29 -18.43 12.59
CA HIS A 119 -34.24 -17.99 11.19
C HIS A 119 -33.77 -19.08 10.21
N LEU A 120 -33.41 -20.28 10.70
CA LEU A 120 -32.88 -21.36 9.86
C LEU A 120 -33.92 -21.86 8.85
N ASN A 121 -33.48 -22.02 7.60
CA ASN A 121 -34.25 -22.37 6.41
C ASN A 121 -35.35 -21.37 6.01
N ARG A 122 -35.48 -20.24 6.71
CA ARG A 122 -36.40 -19.14 6.37
C ARG A 122 -35.75 -18.11 5.44
N LEU A 123 -36.58 -17.32 4.76
CA LEU A 123 -36.14 -16.16 3.99
C LEU A 123 -35.82 -15.01 4.95
N ILE A 124 -34.64 -14.42 4.83
CA ILE A 124 -34.23 -13.20 5.54
C ILE A 124 -33.51 -12.26 4.58
N ALA A 125 -33.57 -10.96 4.86
CA ALA A 125 -32.61 -9.99 4.35
C ALA A 125 -31.55 -9.69 5.41
N VAL A 126 -30.31 -9.52 4.95
CA VAL A 126 -29.17 -9.16 5.79
C VAL A 126 -28.41 -8.04 5.08
N GLU A 127 -28.20 -6.93 5.77
CA GLU A 127 -27.38 -5.81 5.27
C GLU A 127 -25.95 -5.90 5.82
N GLY A 128 -24.98 -5.45 5.04
CA GLY A 128 -23.63 -5.16 5.52
C GLY A 128 -22.71 -4.61 4.44
N ILE A 129 -21.41 -4.56 4.77
CA ILE A 129 -20.32 -4.24 3.85
C ILE A 129 -19.66 -5.55 3.40
N VAL A 130 -19.45 -5.72 2.09
CA VAL A 130 -18.75 -6.89 1.55
C VAL A 130 -17.24 -6.74 1.80
N THR A 131 -16.67 -7.56 2.68
CA THR A 131 -15.25 -7.42 3.10
C THR A 131 -14.31 -8.39 2.39
N LYS A 132 -14.78 -9.58 2.01
CA LYS A 132 -13.96 -10.61 1.34
C LYS A 132 -14.74 -11.28 0.22
N ILE A 133 -14.07 -11.54 -0.92
CA ILE A 133 -14.67 -12.19 -2.09
C ILE A 133 -13.75 -13.29 -2.64
N SER A 134 -14.31 -14.45 -3.00
CA SER A 134 -13.61 -15.52 -3.70
C SER A 134 -13.52 -15.25 -5.21
N PRO A 135 -12.55 -15.82 -5.94
CA PRO A 135 -12.69 -15.96 -7.38
C PRO A 135 -13.97 -16.72 -7.73
N VAL A 136 -14.50 -16.49 -8.92
CA VAL A 136 -15.59 -17.26 -9.52
C VAL A 136 -15.12 -18.70 -9.76
N LYS A 137 -16.00 -19.67 -9.53
CA LYS A 137 -15.75 -21.11 -9.72
C LYS A 137 -16.98 -21.79 -10.32
N GLN A 138 -16.76 -22.92 -10.98
CA GLN A 138 -17.84 -23.76 -11.51
C GLN A 138 -18.18 -24.86 -10.49
N GLN A 139 -19.39 -24.85 -9.95
CA GLN A 139 -19.93 -25.93 -9.12
C GLN A 139 -20.61 -26.98 -10.00
N LEU A 140 -20.20 -28.23 -9.87
CA LEU A 140 -20.88 -29.39 -10.45
C LEU A 140 -22.22 -29.62 -9.72
N VAL A 141 -23.34 -29.61 -10.45
CA VAL A 141 -24.70 -29.81 -9.90
C VAL A 141 -25.38 -31.08 -10.40
N GLU A 142 -25.09 -31.55 -11.61
CA GLU A 142 -25.48 -32.88 -12.09
C GLU A 142 -24.26 -33.56 -12.71
N ALA A 143 -23.86 -34.69 -12.12
CA ALA A 143 -22.74 -35.49 -12.60
C ALA A 143 -23.25 -36.62 -13.50
N VAL A 144 -22.66 -36.75 -14.69
CA VAL A 144 -22.92 -37.88 -15.60
C VAL A 144 -21.84 -38.94 -15.41
N PHE A 145 -22.24 -40.12 -14.96
CA PHE A 145 -21.37 -41.27 -14.72
C PHE A 145 -21.57 -42.34 -15.78
N ARG A 146 -20.55 -42.63 -16.58
CA ARG A 146 -20.57 -43.74 -17.54
C ARG A 146 -20.07 -45.02 -16.89
N CYS A 147 -20.86 -46.08 -16.94
CA CYS A 147 -20.47 -47.39 -16.41
C CYS A 147 -19.47 -48.09 -17.32
N ARG A 148 -18.32 -48.52 -16.78
CA ARG A 148 -17.26 -49.19 -17.56
C ARG A 148 -17.67 -50.52 -18.20
N GLU A 149 -18.63 -51.25 -17.62
CA GLU A 149 -19.00 -52.60 -18.09
C GLU A 149 -20.07 -52.63 -19.19
N CYS A 150 -20.91 -51.60 -19.29
CA CYS A 150 -22.05 -51.58 -20.22
C CYS A 150 -22.24 -50.26 -21.00
N GLY A 151 -21.42 -49.24 -20.73
CA GLY A 151 -21.49 -47.93 -21.39
C GLY A 151 -22.65 -47.04 -20.94
N GLU A 152 -23.53 -47.52 -20.07
CA GLU A 152 -24.73 -46.82 -19.59
C GLU A 152 -24.36 -45.52 -18.83
N GLU A 153 -25.08 -44.43 -19.10
CA GLU A 153 -24.83 -43.12 -18.49
C GLU A 153 -25.88 -42.79 -17.42
N VAL A 154 -25.45 -42.70 -16.17
CA VAL A 154 -26.29 -42.42 -14.99
C VAL A 154 -26.07 -40.98 -14.56
N ARG A 155 -27.15 -40.19 -14.53
CA ARG A 155 -27.12 -38.80 -14.03
C ARG A 155 -27.40 -38.77 -12.53
N ILE A 156 -26.58 -38.04 -11.76
CA ILE A 156 -26.76 -37.88 -10.32
C ILE A 156 -26.63 -36.41 -9.92
N PRO A 157 -27.71 -35.79 -9.39
CA PRO A 157 -27.65 -34.48 -8.75
C PRO A 157 -26.68 -34.48 -7.57
N GLN A 158 -25.73 -33.56 -7.57
CA GLN A 158 -24.71 -33.41 -6.54
C GLN A 158 -25.22 -32.42 -5.47
N ARG A 159 -25.49 -32.92 -4.26
CA ARG A 159 -26.07 -32.14 -3.15
C ARG A 159 -25.18 -32.13 -1.91
N GLY A 160 -24.30 -33.11 -1.77
CA GLY A 160 -23.31 -33.21 -0.70
C GLY A 160 -22.04 -32.39 -0.92
N ARG A 161 -21.17 -32.40 0.08
CA ARG A 161 -19.84 -31.74 0.09
C ARG A 161 -18.76 -32.46 -0.74
N GLY A 162 -19.13 -33.44 -1.55
CA GLY A 162 -18.21 -34.27 -2.33
C GLY A 162 -18.97 -35.07 -3.40
N LEU A 163 -18.21 -35.68 -4.31
CA LEU A 163 -18.75 -36.34 -5.49
C LEU A 163 -19.61 -37.58 -5.13
N GLU A 164 -20.93 -37.42 -5.19
CA GLU A 164 -21.92 -38.48 -5.03
C GLU A 164 -21.92 -39.37 -6.28
N LYS A 165 -21.49 -40.63 -6.11
CA LYS A 165 -21.39 -41.63 -7.18
C LYS A 165 -22.58 -42.61 -7.15
N PRO A 166 -22.90 -43.29 -8.28
CA PRO A 166 -23.96 -44.29 -8.28
C PRO A 166 -23.53 -45.50 -7.45
N LEU A 167 -24.43 -45.99 -6.59
CA LEU A 167 -24.16 -47.21 -5.80
C LEU A 167 -24.20 -48.47 -6.68
N GLN A 168 -25.03 -48.47 -7.72
CA GLN A 168 -25.16 -49.53 -8.72
C GLN A 168 -25.50 -48.92 -10.09
N CYS A 169 -25.15 -49.62 -11.18
CA CYS A 169 -25.60 -49.24 -12.52
C CYS A 169 -26.96 -49.90 -12.80
N PRO A 170 -28.01 -49.18 -13.21
CA PRO A 170 -29.35 -49.75 -13.38
C PRO A 170 -29.36 -50.93 -14.36
N ARG A 171 -28.60 -50.82 -15.45
CA ARG A 171 -28.44 -51.88 -16.45
C ARG A 171 -27.70 -53.09 -15.90
N CYS A 172 -26.49 -52.93 -15.36
CA CYS A 172 -25.76 -54.05 -14.75
C CYS A 172 -26.53 -54.72 -13.62
N ALA A 173 -27.33 -53.98 -12.86
CA ALA A 173 -28.21 -54.52 -11.82
C ALA A 173 -29.34 -55.38 -12.42
N SER A 174 -30.01 -54.93 -13.50
CA SER A 174 -30.98 -55.76 -14.24
C SER A 174 -30.35 -57.01 -14.86
N GLU A 175 -29.06 -56.96 -15.20
CA GLU A 175 -28.28 -58.10 -15.71
C GLU A 175 -27.58 -58.92 -14.60
N GLY A 176 -27.87 -58.66 -13.32
CA GLY A 176 -27.37 -59.42 -12.17
C GLY A 176 -25.86 -59.28 -11.87
N ARG A 177 -25.15 -58.35 -12.51
CA ARG A 177 -23.70 -58.16 -12.37
C ARG A 177 -23.36 -57.35 -11.12
N LYS A 178 -22.27 -57.69 -10.43
CA LYS A 178 -21.89 -57.13 -9.11
C LYS A 178 -20.68 -56.17 -9.12
N LYS A 179 -20.27 -55.65 -10.28
CA LYS A 179 -19.18 -54.68 -10.40
C LYS A 179 -19.68 -53.39 -11.05
N HIS A 180 -19.23 -52.27 -10.50
CA HIS A 180 -19.84 -50.95 -10.71
C HIS A 180 -18.77 -49.86 -10.72
N GLU A 181 -17.76 -49.98 -11.60
CA GLU A 181 -16.84 -48.87 -11.86
C GLU A 181 -17.49 -47.84 -12.80
N PHE A 182 -17.33 -46.57 -12.45
CA PHE A 182 -17.91 -45.43 -13.15
C PHE A 182 -16.86 -44.34 -13.41
N ASP A 183 -16.81 -43.87 -14.65
CA ASP A 183 -16.06 -42.68 -15.04
C ASP A 183 -16.98 -41.44 -15.06
N LEU A 184 -16.46 -40.31 -14.60
CA LEU A 184 -17.17 -39.03 -14.63
C LEU A 184 -17.01 -38.37 -16.01
N VAL A 185 -18.11 -38.22 -16.74
CA VAL A 185 -18.14 -37.58 -18.06
C VAL A 185 -18.38 -36.08 -17.88
N LEU A 186 -17.31 -35.33 -17.71
CA LEU A 186 -17.35 -33.87 -17.49
C LEU A 186 -18.11 -33.14 -18.61
N GLU A 187 -17.89 -33.51 -19.87
CA GLU A 187 -18.51 -32.94 -21.07
C GLU A 187 -20.05 -32.99 -21.09
N ARG A 188 -20.65 -33.93 -20.35
CA ARG A 188 -22.12 -34.12 -20.26
C ARG A 188 -22.69 -33.70 -18.90
N SER A 189 -21.82 -33.31 -17.97
CA SER A 189 -22.19 -32.94 -16.61
C SER A 189 -22.59 -31.46 -16.54
N LYS A 190 -23.62 -31.12 -15.75
CA LYS A 190 -24.10 -29.75 -15.60
C LYS A 190 -23.31 -29.03 -14.51
N PHE A 191 -22.76 -27.87 -14.86
CA PHE A 191 -22.09 -26.94 -13.97
C PHE A 191 -22.89 -25.63 -13.85
N ILE A 192 -22.72 -24.93 -12.73
CA ILE A 192 -23.22 -23.57 -12.53
C ILE A 192 -22.06 -22.70 -12.03
N ASP A 193 -22.08 -21.40 -12.33
CA ASP A 193 -21.15 -20.46 -11.69
C ASP A 193 -21.53 -20.23 -10.23
N TRP A 194 -20.50 -20.15 -9.39
CA TRP A 194 -20.54 -20.11 -7.93
C TRP A 194 -19.49 -19.13 -7.43
N GLN A 195 -19.85 -18.35 -6.41
CA GLN A 195 -18.94 -17.44 -5.73
C GLN A 195 -19.31 -17.33 -4.25
N LYS A 196 -18.31 -17.17 -3.39
CA LYS A 196 -18.51 -16.92 -1.96
C LYS A 196 -17.97 -15.54 -1.59
N PHE A 197 -18.77 -14.76 -0.87
CA PHE A 197 -18.32 -13.52 -0.25
C PHE A 197 -18.66 -13.48 1.24
N VAL A 198 -18.07 -12.51 1.95
CA VAL A 198 -18.26 -12.29 3.38
C VAL A 198 -18.89 -10.93 3.57
N LEU A 199 -20.10 -10.90 4.13
CA LEU A 199 -20.84 -9.69 4.47
C LEU A 199 -20.60 -9.38 5.95
N GLN A 200 -20.19 -8.17 6.29
CA GLN A 200 -19.85 -7.74 7.65
C GLN A 200 -20.75 -6.59 8.10
N GLU A 201 -21.03 -6.51 9.41
CA GLU A 201 -21.76 -5.39 10.01
C GLU A 201 -21.14 -4.02 9.69
N ARG A 202 -22.01 -3.02 9.51
CA ARG A 202 -21.62 -1.64 9.23
C ARG A 202 -20.93 -1.05 10.48
N PRO A 203 -19.75 -0.41 10.38
CA PRO A 203 -19.04 0.18 11.52
C PRO A 203 -19.89 1.10 12.40
N GLU A 204 -20.87 1.76 11.79
CA GLU A 204 -21.81 2.71 12.38
C GLU A 204 -22.83 2.03 13.34
N GLU A 205 -23.08 0.73 13.17
CA GLU A 205 -24.01 -0.07 13.99
C GLU A 205 -23.34 -0.74 15.20
N LEU A 206 -22.02 -0.62 15.35
CA LEU A 206 -21.26 -1.40 16.33
C LEU A 206 -21.40 -0.85 17.76
N PRO A 207 -21.84 -1.67 18.74
CA PRO A 207 -21.78 -1.29 20.14
C PRO A 207 -20.33 -1.01 20.57
N PRO A 208 -20.06 0.06 21.34
CA PRO A 208 -18.71 0.50 21.64
C PRO A 208 -17.88 -0.60 22.32
N GLY A 209 -16.71 -0.90 21.74
CA GLY A 209 -15.79 -1.92 22.22
C GLY A 209 -16.10 -3.36 21.77
N GLN A 210 -17.15 -3.60 20.98
CA GLN A 210 -17.41 -4.93 20.40
C GLN A 210 -16.82 -5.06 18.99
N LEU A 211 -16.30 -6.24 18.66
CA LEU A 211 -15.88 -6.57 17.29
C LEU A 211 -17.11 -6.72 16.37
N PRO A 212 -17.00 -6.33 15.08
CA PRO A 212 -18.04 -6.61 14.08
C PRO A 212 -18.21 -8.12 13.88
N ARG A 213 -19.44 -8.53 13.55
CA ARG A 213 -19.71 -9.89 13.07
C ARG A 213 -19.82 -9.91 11.54
N SER A 214 -19.69 -11.11 10.99
CA SER A 214 -19.85 -11.35 9.56
C SER A 214 -20.56 -12.68 9.30
N ILE A 215 -21.12 -12.81 8.10
CA ILE A 215 -21.75 -14.04 7.59
C ILE A 215 -21.17 -14.37 6.21
N GLU A 216 -20.97 -15.66 5.93
CA GLU A 216 -20.63 -16.14 4.60
C GLU A 216 -21.89 -16.17 3.72
N VAL A 217 -21.80 -15.58 2.54
CA VAL A 217 -22.88 -15.53 1.54
C VAL A 217 -22.41 -16.29 0.30
N ILE A 218 -23.28 -17.14 -0.24
CA ILE A 218 -23.05 -17.86 -1.49
C ILE A 218 -23.96 -17.27 -2.57
N ALA A 219 -23.33 -16.83 -3.66
CA ALA A 219 -23.99 -16.41 -4.89
C ALA A 219 -23.81 -17.50 -5.97
N THR A 220 -24.82 -17.67 -6.80
CA THR A 220 -24.82 -18.61 -7.92
C THR A 220 -25.51 -18.01 -9.15
N HIS A 221 -25.18 -18.55 -10.33
CA HIS A 221 -25.70 -18.08 -11.62
C HIS A 221 -25.46 -16.57 -11.81
N ASP A 222 -26.48 -15.81 -12.19
CA ASP A 222 -26.45 -14.37 -12.45
C ASP A 222 -26.15 -13.47 -11.24
N LEU A 223 -26.11 -14.01 -10.01
CA LEU A 223 -25.69 -13.25 -8.82
C LEU A 223 -24.16 -13.20 -8.62
N VAL A 224 -23.40 -13.88 -9.47
CA VAL A 224 -21.93 -13.92 -9.43
C VAL A 224 -21.34 -12.63 -10.02
N ASP A 225 -20.25 -12.13 -9.42
CA ASP A 225 -19.53 -10.88 -9.77
C ASP A 225 -20.36 -9.57 -9.64
N VAL A 226 -21.55 -9.64 -9.04
CA VAL A 226 -22.44 -8.48 -8.78
C VAL A 226 -21.90 -7.53 -7.72
N VAL A 227 -21.09 -8.02 -6.77
CA VAL A 227 -20.55 -7.27 -5.62
C VAL A 227 -19.03 -7.16 -5.64
N ARG A 228 -18.50 -6.05 -5.11
CA ARG A 228 -17.06 -5.80 -4.99
C ARG A 228 -16.65 -5.57 -3.53
N PRO A 229 -15.38 -5.80 -3.15
CA PRO A 229 -14.93 -5.57 -1.78
C PRO A 229 -15.04 -4.07 -1.45
N GLY A 230 -15.76 -3.72 -0.38
CA GLY A 230 -16.06 -2.34 0.03
C GLY A 230 -17.45 -1.83 -0.34
N ASP A 231 -18.24 -2.58 -1.10
CA ASP A 231 -19.63 -2.24 -1.40
C ASP A 231 -20.55 -2.48 -0.19
N ARG A 232 -21.56 -1.62 -0.02
CA ARG A 232 -22.71 -1.87 0.87
C ARG A 232 -23.76 -2.66 0.08
N ALA A 233 -24.27 -3.74 0.68
CA ALA A 233 -25.23 -4.63 0.02
C ALA A 233 -26.28 -5.14 1.01
N VAL A 234 -27.55 -5.14 0.56
CA VAL A 234 -28.64 -5.89 1.18
C VAL A 234 -28.78 -7.20 0.41
N VAL A 235 -28.57 -8.32 1.10
CA VAL A 235 -28.73 -9.66 0.51
C VAL A 235 -30.01 -10.28 1.06
N THR A 236 -31.00 -10.53 0.19
CA THR A 236 -32.16 -11.37 0.54
C THR A 236 -31.85 -12.81 0.18
N GLY A 237 -32.01 -13.75 1.11
CA GLY A 237 -31.58 -15.13 0.92
C GLY A 237 -32.12 -16.11 1.95
N VAL A 238 -31.80 -17.39 1.79
CA VAL A 238 -32.23 -18.46 2.69
C VAL A 238 -31.09 -18.85 3.63
N LEU A 239 -31.30 -18.61 4.92
CA LEU A 239 -30.29 -18.91 5.94
C LEU A 239 -30.14 -20.43 6.09
N SER A 240 -28.98 -20.95 5.72
CA SER A 240 -28.69 -22.38 5.66
C SER A 240 -27.53 -22.73 6.58
N VAL A 241 -27.37 -24.02 6.89
CA VAL A 241 -26.33 -24.54 7.79
C VAL A 241 -25.52 -25.63 7.12
N VAL A 242 -24.23 -25.68 7.45
CA VAL A 242 -23.34 -26.76 7.05
C VAL A 242 -22.57 -27.26 8.28
N MET A 243 -22.52 -28.58 8.45
CA MET A 243 -21.86 -29.20 9.60
C MET A 243 -20.34 -28.97 9.53
N GLU A 244 -19.70 -28.54 10.61
CA GLU A 244 -18.23 -28.57 10.67
C GLU A 244 -17.71 -30.02 10.77
N ARG A 245 -16.38 -30.22 10.73
CA ARG A 245 -15.82 -31.56 10.96
C ARG A 245 -16.04 -31.97 12.41
N ALA A 246 -17.07 -32.78 12.63
CA ALA A 246 -17.43 -33.30 13.95
C ALA A 246 -16.21 -33.96 14.62
N ARG A 247 -15.86 -33.45 15.81
CA ARG A 247 -14.92 -34.12 16.71
C ARG A 247 -15.67 -35.26 17.40
N LYS A 248 -14.97 -36.36 17.72
CA LYS A 248 -15.53 -37.31 18.67
C LYS A 248 -15.82 -36.60 20.00
N ASP A 249 -16.87 -37.05 20.67
CA ASP A 249 -17.26 -36.68 22.03
C ASP A 249 -17.67 -35.20 22.23
N GLN A 250 -18.10 -34.51 21.16
CA GLN A 250 -18.76 -33.20 21.24
C GLN A 250 -20.02 -33.13 20.34
N PRO A 251 -21.06 -32.36 20.71
CA PRO A 251 -22.20 -32.09 19.83
C PRO A 251 -21.77 -31.48 18.48
N PRO A 252 -22.42 -31.81 17.35
CA PRO A 252 -22.06 -31.28 16.05
C PRO A 252 -22.30 -29.76 16.00
N ILE A 253 -21.23 -29.00 15.79
CA ILE A 253 -21.28 -27.55 15.54
C ILE A 253 -21.57 -27.34 14.04
N PHE A 254 -22.47 -26.41 13.75
CA PHE A 254 -22.88 -26.04 12.39
C PHE A 254 -22.49 -24.59 12.14
N GLN A 255 -21.89 -24.34 10.97
CA GLN A 255 -21.63 -22.99 10.47
C GLN A 255 -22.83 -22.52 9.66
N THR A 256 -23.34 -21.32 9.95
CA THR A 256 -24.42 -20.68 9.19
C THR A 256 -23.88 -19.90 8.00
N TYR A 257 -24.55 -20.01 6.86
CA TYR A 257 -24.29 -19.23 5.65
C TYR A 257 -25.61 -18.82 4.98
N LEU A 258 -25.58 -17.78 4.16
CA LEU A 258 -26.75 -17.29 3.44
C LEU A 258 -26.69 -17.75 1.97
N GLU A 259 -27.69 -18.49 1.51
CA GLU A 259 -27.88 -18.74 0.07
C GLU A 259 -28.57 -17.51 -0.52
N ALA A 260 -27.86 -16.72 -1.33
CA ALA A 260 -28.40 -15.47 -1.88
C ALA A 260 -29.50 -15.75 -2.91
N ASN A 261 -30.69 -15.17 -2.67
CA ASN A 261 -31.76 -15.14 -3.67
C ASN A 261 -31.77 -13.84 -4.47
N SER A 262 -31.37 -12.72 -3.87
CA SER A 262 -31.10 -11.44 -4.54
C SER A 262 -30.01 -10.67 -3.80
N ILE A 263 -29.38 -9.73 -4.51
CA ILE A 263 -28.36 -8.84 -3.95
C ILE A 263 -28.69 -7.43 -4.46
N GLU A 264 -28.98 -6.52 -3.54
CA GLU A 264 -29.28 -5.12 -3.82
C GLU A 264 -28.09 -4.27 -3.32
N VAL A 265 -27.26 -3.79 -4.26
CA VAL A 265 -26.06 -3.01 -3.98
C VAL A 265 -26.43 -1.52 -3.92
N SER A 266 -26.22 -0.86 -2.78
CA SER A 266 -26.50 0.57 -2.65
C SER A 266 -25.39 1.40 -3.32
N SER A 267 -25.76 2.14 -4.36
CA SER A 267 -24.84 2.96 -5.14
C SER A 267 -24.36 4.17 -4.34
N LYS A 268 -23.11 4.60 -4.62
CA LYS A 268 -22.27 5.48 -3.78
C LYS A 268 -22.78 6.91 -3.52
N GLU A 269 -23.99 7.24 -3.98
CA GLU A 269 -24.57 8.59 -3.94
C GLU A 269 -25.82 8.66 -3.05
N ALA A 270 -26.42 7.52 -2.68
CA ALA A 270 -27.48 7.44 -1.68
C ALA A 270 -26.86 7.11 -0.30
N LEU A 271 -26.82 8.12 0.57
CA LEU A 271 -26.64 7.91 2.01
C LEU A 271 -28.01 7.96 2.65
N ASP A 272 -28.45 6.84 3.23
CA ASP A 272 -29.78 6.67 3.82
C ASP A 272 -29.92 7.45 5.13
N VAL A 273 -30.09 8.77 5.00
CA VAL A 273 -30.67 9.65 6.01
C VAL A 273 -32.03 10.07 5.46
N GLU A 274 -33.09 9.44 5.93
CA GLU A 274 -34.46 9.82 5.56
C GLU A 274 -34.77 11.22 6.12
N ILE A 275 -34.68 12.23 5.26
CA ILE A 275 -35.00 13.61 5.63
C ILE A 275 -36.52 13.77 5.69
N THR A 276 -37.07 13.84 6.90
CA THR A 276 -38.50 14.13 7.10
C THR A 276 -38.86 15.52 6.55
N PRO A 277 -40.11 15.80 6.16
CA PRO A 277 -40.54 17.15 5.76
C PRO A 277 -40.29 18.19 6.85
N GLU A 278 -40.39 17.80 8.12
CA GLU A 278 -40.05 18.60 9.29
C GLU A 278 -38.54 18.92 9.33
N ASP A 279 -37.68 17.96 9.05
CA ASP A 279 -36.22 18.16 9.00
C ASP A 279 -35.80 18.97 7.77
N GLU A 280 -36.43 18.79 6.61
CA GLU A 280 -36.19 19.65 5.44
C GLU A 280 -36.53 21.11 5.76
N LYS A 281 -37.64 21.34 6.46
CA LYS A 281 -38.01 22.68 6.96
C LYS A 281 -36.97 23.23 7.95
N LYS A 282 -36.53 22.44 8.94
CA LYS A 282 -35.47 22.84 9.88
C LYS A 282 -34.17 23.18 9.15
N ILE A 283 -33.76 22.39 8.16
CA ILE A 283 -32.56 22.62 7.35
C ILE A 283 -32.69 23.93 6.54
N ARG A 284 -33.84 24.17 5.90
CA ARG A 284 -34.14 25.41 5.16
C ARG A 284 -34.17 26.65 6.07
N GLU A 285 -34.63 26.53 7.31
CA GLU A 285 -34.59 27.60 8.31
C GLU A 285 -33.16 27.84 8.84
N LEU A 286 -32.42 26.77 9.13
CA LEU A 286 -31.04 26.80 9.60
C LEU A 286 -30.09 27.42 8.55
N ALA A 287 -30.26 27.07 7.27
CA ALA A 287 -29.46 27.57 6.15
C ALA A 287 -29.66 29.07 5.86
N ARG A 288 -30.75 29.68 6.36
CA ARG A 288 -31.01 31.12 6.25
C ARG A 288 -30.31 31.96 7.34
N ARG A 289 -29.70 31.32 8.34
CA ARG A 289 -29.02 32.02 9.43
C ARG A 289 -27.69 32.65 8.97
N PRO A 290 -27.40 33.92 9.29
CA PRO A 290 -26.12 34.54 8.92
C PRO A 290 -24.92 33.95 9.67
N ASP A 291 -25.14 33.37 10.86
CA ASP A 291 -24.11 32.76 11.72
C ASP A 291 -23.88 31.27 11.46
N ILE A 292 -24.55 30.67 10.46
CA ILE A 292 -24.55 29.21 10.22
C ILE A 292 -23.14 28.61 10.11
N ARG A 293 -22.20 29.32 9.50
CA ARG A 293 -20.82 28.85 9.35
C ARG A 293 -20.12 28.70 10.70
N GLU A 294 -20.33 29.64 11.63
CA GLU A 294 -19.72 29.56 12.96
C GLU A 294 -20.42 28.51 13.82
N LEU A 295 -21.75 28.39 13.71
CA LEU A 295 -22.54 27.37 14.38
C LEU A 295 -22.01 25.97 14.04
N LEU A 296 -21.88 25.63 12.75
CA LEU A 296 -21.36 24.34 12.30
C LEU A 296 -19.92 24.07 12.79
N VAL A 297 -19.03 25.07 12.73
CA VAL A 297 -17.64 24.93 13.19
C VAL A 297 -17.55 24.71 14.70
N ASN A 298 -18.42 25.36 15.48
CA ASN A 298 -18.48 25.18 16.93
C ASN A 298 -19.10 23.82 17.33
N SER A 299 -20.00 23.26 16.51
CA SER A 299 -20.57 21.92 16.70
C SER A 299 -19.55 20.79 16.52
N ILE A 300 -18.43 20.98 15.82
CA ILE A 300 -17.40 19.94 15.66
C ILE A 300 -16.63 19.76 16.98
N ALA A 301 -16.68 18.55 17.53
CA ALA A 301 -15.99 18.12 18.76
C ALA A 301 -16.09 19.16 19.90
N PRO A 302 -17.31 19.45 20.42
CA PRO A 302 -17.56 20.57 21.32
C PRO A 302 -16.85 20.43 22.68
N SER A 303 -16.50 19.20 23.08
CA SER A 303 -15.70 18.89 24.26
C SER A 303 -14.22 19.33 24.15
N ILE A 304 -13.75 19.69 22.95
CA ILE A 304 -12.38 20.15 22.72
C ILE A 304 -12.39 21.67 22.57
N TYR A 305 -11.78 22.36 23.53
CA TYR A 305 -11.64 23.82 23.56
C TYR A 305 -10.71 24.34 22.45
N GLY A 306 -11.00 25.54 21.95
CA GLY A 306 -10.16 26.20 20.94
C GLY A 306 -10.24 25.56 19.55
N TYR A 307 -9.10 25.48 18.86
CA TYR A 307 -8.91 24.85 17.55
C TYR A 307 -9.88 25.30 16.43
N LYS A 308 -10.40 26.54 16.46
CA LYS A 308 -11.40 27.05 15.50
C LYS A 308 -11.04 26.78 14.03
N GLU A 309 -9.80 27.09 13.60
CA GLU A 309 -9.37 26.88 12.21
C GLU A 309 -9.21 25.40 11.84
N VAL A 310 -8.82 24.53 12.80
CA VAL A 310 -8.78 23.08 12.60
C VAL A 310 -10.18 22.50 12.50
N LYS A 311 -11.11 22.90 13.38
CA LYS A 311 -12.53 22.53 13.32
C LYS A 311 -13.18 22.97 12.01
N LYS A 312 -12.81 24.15 11.50
CA LYS A 312 -13.22 24.72 10.20
C LYS A 312 -12.67 23.94 9.00
N ALA A 313 -11.40 23.50 9.06
CA ALA A 313 -10.84 22.59 8.05
C ALA A 313 -11.53 21.21 8.07
N ILE A 314 -11.82 20.68 9.27
CA ILE A 314 -12.61 19.44 9.45
C ILE A 314 -14.05 19.61 8.95
N THR A 315 -14.67 20.77 9.16
CA THR A 315 -16.01 21.07 8.64
C THR A 315 -16.00 21.04 7.11
N ALA A 316 -15.02 21.68 6.47
CA ALA A 316 -14.85 21.63 5.02
C ALA A 316 -14.57 20.20 4.50
N LEU A 317 -13.79 19.40 5.24
CA LEU A 317 -13.55 17.98 4.93
C LEU A 317 -14.86 17.16 4.94
N LEU A 318 -15.73 17.38 5.91
CA LEU A 318 -16.99 16.63 6.08
C LEU A 318 -18.07 17.01 5.04
N PHE A 319 -18.12 18.26 4.59
CA PHE A 319 -19.00 18.68 3.49
C PHE A 319 -18.41 18.39 2.09
N GLY A 320 -17.09 18.26 2.00
CA GLY A 320 -16.38 18.00 0.74
C GLY A 320 -16.48 19.15 -0.27
N GLY A 321 -16.25 18.81 -1.54
CA GLY A 321 -16.38 19.70 -2.69
C GLY A 321 -16.86 18.93 -3.91
N VAL A 322 -17.43 19.63 -4.89
CA VAL A 322 -18.00 18.99 -6.09
C VAL A 322 -16.87 18.61 -7.06
N PRO A 323 -16.68 17.32 -7.41
CA PRO A 323 -15.71 16.91 -8.41
C PRO A 323 -16.14 17.41 -9.80
N LYS A 324 -15.17 17.81 -10.63
CA LYS A 324 -15.43 18.36 -11.97
C LYS A 324 -14.76 17.51 -13.03
N VAL A 325 -15.51 17.12 -14.06
CA VAL A 325 -14.96 16.47 -15.26
C VAL A 325 -14.84 17.54 -16.34
N HIS A 326 -13.63 17.73 -16.87
CA HIS A 326 -13.39 18.61 -18.00
C HIS A 326 -13.81 17.92 -19.31
N PRO A 327 -14.08 18.68 -20.41
CA PRO A 327 -14.41 18.08 -21.71
C PRO A 327 -13.38 17.06 -22.20
N ASP A 328 -12.12 17.23 -21.79
CA ASP A 328 -10.97 16.36 -22.10
C ASP A 328 -10.94 15.06 -21.25
N GLY A 329 -12.01 14.75 -20.51
CA GLY A 329 -12.15 13.58 -19.64
C GLY A 329 -11.41 13.67 -18.29
N VAL A 330 -10.57 14.68 -18.08
CA VAL A 330 -9.82 14.87 -16.83
C VAL A 330 -10.76 15.21 -15.67
N ARG A 331 -10.79 14.36 -14.64
CA ARG A 331 -11.57 14.56 -13.41
C ARG A 331 -10.73 15.27 -12.34
N VAL A 332 -11.05 16.54 -12.07
CA VAL A 332 -10.57 17.28 -10.91
C VAL A 332 -11.31 16.80 -9.66
N ARG A 333 -10.54 16.47 -8.61
CA ARG A 333 -11.03 15.97 -7.33
C ARG A 333 -11.76 17.05 -6.54
N GLY A 334 -12.89 16.70 -5.92
CA GLY A 334 -13.64 17.58 -5.02
C GLY A 334 -13.28 17.39 -3.54
N ASP A 335 -12.84 16.20 -3.18
CA ASP A 335 -12.54 15.77 -1.81
C ASP A 335 -11.35 16.54 -1.24
N ILE A 336 -11.47 16.99 0.01
CA ILE A 336 -10.39 17.67 0.76
C ILE A 336 -9.56 16.62 1.52
N HIS A 337 -8.28 16.92 1.80
CA HIS A 337 -7.48 16.18 2.78
C HIS A 337 -6.95 17.14 3.83
N VAL A 338 -6.96 16.70 5.09
CA VAL A 338 -6.56 17.50 6.25
C VAL A 338 -5.53 16.72 7.06
N LEU A 339 -4.35 17.31 7.27
CA LEU A 339 -3.27 16.73 8.08
C LEU A 339 -3.17 17.49 9.41
N LEU A 340 -3.36 16.79 10.53
CA LEU A 340 -3.35 17.39 11.87
C LEU A 340 -1.98 17.24 12.54
N ILE A 341 -1.11 18.22 12.31
CA ILE A 341 0.21 18.33 12.96
C ILE A 341 0.08 19.16 14.26
N GLY A 342 0.91 18.86 15.26
CA GLY A 342 0.95 19.54 16.56
C GLY A 342 1.59 18.64 17.62
N ASP A 343 1.72 19.13 18.85
CA ASP A 343 2.38 18.41 19.94
C ASP A 343 1.58 17.18 20.45
N PRO A 344 2.18 16.25 21.21
CA PRO A 344 1.44 15.23 21.96
C PRO A 344 0.41 15.86 22.94
N GLY A 345 -0.63 15.10 23.31
CA GLY A 345 -1.64 15.57 24.27
C GLY A 345 -2.67 16.60 23.74
N THR A 346 -2.44 17.21 22.58
CA THR A 346 -3.30 18.25 21.93
C THR A 346 -4.66 17.75 21.39
N ALA A 347 -5.21 16.67 21.95
CA ALA A 347 -6.48 16.04 21.57
C ALA A 347 -6.66 15.64 20.08
N LYS A 348 -5.64 15.71 19.23
CA LYS A 348 -5.67 15.32 17.79
C LYS A 348 -6.30 13.95 17.56
N SER A 349 -5.91 12.92 18.31
CA SER A 349 -6.46 11.57 18.15
C SER A 349 -7.93 11.46 18.57
N GLN A 350 -8.41 12.38 19.42
CA GLN A 350 -9.82 12.48 19.80
C GLN A 350 -10.63 13.24 18.73
N LEU A 351 -10.05 14.27 18.09
CA LEU A 351 -10.61 14.87 16.87
C LEU A 351 -10.77 13.81 15.76
N LEU A 352 -9.72 13.04 15.47
CA LEU A 352 -9.75 12.01 14.41
C LEU A 352 -10.80 10.91 14.67
N ARG A 353 -10.99 10.49 15.92
CA ARG A 353 -12.08 9.56 16.30
C ARG A 353 -13.46 10.21 16.15
N TYR A 354 -13.63 11.46 16.60
CA TYR A 354 -14.89 12.19 16.46
C TYR A 354 -15.29 12.36 14.98
N VAL A 355 -14.33 12.69 14.12
CA VAL A 355 -14.50 12.79 12.67
C VAL A 355 -14.90 11.43 12.08
N ALA A 356 -14.25 10.34 12.46
CA ALA A 356 -14.62 9.00 12.01
C ALA A 356 -16.04 8.57 12.50
N SER A 357 -16.51 9.07 13.65
CA SER A 357 -17.86 8.76 14.14
C SER A 357 -18.99 9.63 13.57
N ILE A 358 -18.68 10.77 12.92
CA ILE A 358 -19.67 11.66 12.31
C ILE A 358 -19.65 11.60 10.76
N ALA A 359 -18.57 11.10 10.17
CA ALA A 359 -18.49 10.86 8.72
C ALA A 359 -19.34 9.63 8.33
N PRO A 360 -20.24 9.72 7.32
CA PRO A 360 -21.14 8.61 6.92
C PRO A 360 -20.46 7.33 6.38
N ARG A 361 -19.13 7.37 6.21
CA ARG A 361 -18.22 6.26 5.89
C ARG A 361 -16.86 6.48 6.57
N GLY A 362 -16.85 6.63 7.90
CA GLY A 362 -15.64 6.95 8.66
C GLY A 362 -14.85 5.71 9.12
N VAL A 363 -13.58 5.59 8.69
CA VAL A 363 -12.69 4.46 9.05
C VAL A 363 -11.46 4.95 9.83
N TYR A 364 -11.55 4.91 11.16
CA TYR A 364 -10.36 5.07 12.00
C TYR A 364 -9.52 3.79 11.99
N THR A 365 -8.26 3.87 11.58
CA THR A 365 -7.31 2.74 11.61
C THR A 365 -5.98 3.16 12.26
N SER A 366 -5.24 2.19 12.80
CA SER A 366 -3.96 2.45 13.48
C SER A 366 -3.11 1.19 13.55
N GLY A 367 -1.81 1.30 13.24
CA GLY A 367 -0.89 0.17 13.23
C GLY A 367 -1.18 -0.79 12.07
N LYS A 368 -1.63 -2.02 12.37
CA LYS A 368 -1.69 -3.12 11.39
C LYS A 368 -2.60 -2.84 10.18
N GLY A 369 -3.69 -2.11 10.39
CA GLY A 369 -4.60 -1.64 9.32
C GLY A 369 -4.13 -0.37 8.59
N SER A 370 -2.89 0.08 8.81
CA SER A 370 -2.25 1.21 8.10
C SER A 370 -1.09 0.74 7.20
N THR A 371 -0.94 -0.58 7.00
CA THR A 371 0.00 -1.18 6.03
C THR A 371 -0.51 -1.00 4.60
N ALA A 372 0.35 -1.05 3.58
CA ALA A 372 -0.07 -0.84 2.18
C ALA A 372 -1.24 -1.76 1.76
N ALA A 373 -1.15 -3.06 2.04
CA ALA A 373 -2.22 -4.02 1.78
C ALA A 373 -3.45 -3.85 2.70
N GLY A 374 -3.24 -3.42 3.96
CA GLY A 374 -4.32 -3.09 4.90
C GLY A 374 -5.05 -1.78 4.60
N LEU A 375 -4.46 -0.91 3.76
CA LEU A 375 -5.06 0.32 3.26
C LEU A 375 -5.81 0.11 1.94
N THR A 376 -5.24 -0.64 0.99
CA THR A 376 -5.82 -0.82 -0.35
C THR A 376 -6.64 -2.12 -0.43
N ALA A 377 -6.00 -3.24 -0.74
CA ALA A 377 -6.59 -4.58 -0.73
C ALA A 377 -5.51 -5.64 -0.51
N ALA A 378 -5.89 -6.77 0.07
CA ALA A 378 -4.99 -7.89 0.36
C ALA A 378 -5.49 -9.19 -0.29
N VAL A 379 -4.57 -10.00 -0.84
CA VAL A 379 -4.87 -11.38 -1.22
C VAL A 379 -4.60 -12.27 -0.01
N VAL A 380 -5.66 -12.87 0.54
CA VAL A 380 -5.61 -13.65 1.79
C VAL A 380 -6.03 -15.09 1.55
N ARG A 381 -5.28 -16.05 2.11
CA ARG A 381 -5.53 -17.48 1.91
C ARG A 381 -6.44 -18.04 3.01
N GLU A 382 -7.58 -18.62 2.62
CA GLU A 382 -8.53 -19.26 3.52
C GLU A 382 -7.96 -20.57 4.08
N LYS A 383 -8.04 -20.75 5.41
CA LYS A 383 -7.38 -21.86 6.13
C LYS A 383 -8.05 -23.23 5.97
N SER A 384 -9.33 -23.25 5.59
CA SER A 384 -10.15 -24.46 5.49
C SER A 384 -10.11 -25.09 4.10
N THR A 385 -10.14 -24.26 3.05
CA THR A 385 -10.12 -24.64 1.63
C THR A 385 -8.72 -24.57 1.01
N GLY A 386 -7.87 -23.66 1.49
CA GLY A 386 -6.62 -23.29 0.83
C GLY A 386 -6.80 -22.32 -0.33
N ASP A 387 -8.01 -21.76 -0.54
CA ASP A 387 -8.34 -20.79 -1.59
C ASP A 387 -7.80 -19.40 -1.30
N PHE A 388 -7.66 -18.57 -2.34
CA PHE A 388 -7.32 -17.15 -2.22
C PHE A 388 -8.59 -16.29 -2.29
N PHE A 389 -8.66 -15.26 -1.44
CA PHE A 389 -9.73 -14.26 -1.38
C PHE A 389 -9.13 -12.86 -1.52
N LEU A 390 -9.88 -11.94 -2.11
CA LEU A 390 -9.60 -10.51 -2.06
C LEU A 390 -10.28 -9.91 -0.83
N GLU A 391 -9.51 -9.23 0.03
CA GLU A 391 -9.97 -8.56 1.24
C GLU A 391 -9.80 -7.04 1.12
N ALA A 392 -10.84 -6.27 1.45
CA ALA A 392 -10.85 -4.81 1.35
C ALA A 392 -10.01 -4.13 2.46
N GLY A 393 -9.15 -3.19 2.07
CA GLY A 393 -8.41 -2.33 2.98
C GLY A 393 -9.17 -1.07 3.39
N ALA A 394 -8.63 -0.36 4.39
CA ALA A 394 -9.30 0.76 5.05
C ALA A 394 -9.71 1.93 4.12
N LEU A 395 -8.97 2.19 3.03
CA LEU A 395 -9.31 3.25 2.06
C LEU A 395 -10.44 2.83 1.12
N VAL A 396 -10.53 1.54 0.78
CA VAL A 396 -11.63 0.98 -0.04
C VAL A 396 -12.93 0.93 0.77
N LEU A 397 -12.83 0.61 2.06
CA LEU A 397 -13.96 0.70 3.00
C LEU A 397 -14.43 2.16 3.19
N ALA A 398 -13.50 3.12 3.19
CA ALA A 398 -13.73 4.56 3.32
C ALA A 398 -13.93 5.33 1.99
N ASP A 399 -14.24 4.65 0.88
CA ASP A 399 -14.47 5.30 -0.41
C ASP A 399 -15.69 6.25 -0.36
N GLY A 400 -15.53 7.51 -0.76
CA GLY A 400 -16.52 8.57 -0.48
C GLY A 400 -16.68 8.89 1.01
N GLY A 401 -15.65 8.65 1.82
CA GLY A 401 -15.62 8.78 3.28
C GLY A 401 -14.32 9.40 3.83
N VAL A 402 -13.91 9.02 5.05
CA VAL A 402 -12.77 9.64 5.77
C VAL A 402 -11.93 8.60 6.54
N ALA A 403 -10.58 8.72 6.57
CA ALA A 403 -9.65 7.77 7.22
C ALA A 403 -8.46 8.40 8.01
N CYS A 404 -7.82 7.65 8.96
CA CYS A 404 -6.81 8.11 9.98
C CYS A 404 -5.66 7.06 10.27
N LEU A 405 -4.39 7.38 10.72
CA LEU A 405 -3.12 6.51 10.61
C LEU A 405 -1.91 6.62 11.67
N HIS A 406 -0.82 5.76 11.68
CA HIS A 406 0.50 5.78 12.52
C HIS A 406 1.75 4.79 12.18
N PRO A 407 3.11 5.07 12.45
CA PRO A 407 4.34 4.17 12.16
C PRO A 407 5.85 4.36 12.76
N GLU A 408 6.64 3.35 13.31
CA GLU A 408 8.06 3.46 13.92
C GLU A 408 9.11 2.21 13.70
N SER A 409 10.37 1.80 14.19
CA SER A 409 11.67 2.22 14.96
C SER A 409 13.18 1.94 14.41
N GLU A 410 14.07 0.94 14.83
CA GLU A 410 15.62 1.01 15.06
C GLU A 410 16.74 -0.05 14.48
N VAL A 411 18.14 0.16 14.47
CA VAL A 411 19.32 -0.59 13.74
C VAL A 411 20.87 -0.53 14.27
N TRP A 412 21.93 -1.21 13.66
CA TRP A 412 23.49 -1.15 13.78
C TRP A 412 24.31 -1.06 12.39
N THR A 413 25.69 -1.01 12.36
CA THR A 413 26.63 -1.11 11.18
C THR A 413 27.88 -2.05 11.30
N LEU A 414 28.73 -2.14 10.24
CA LEU A 414 29.89 -3.04 10.10
C LEU A 414 31.30 -2.40 10.26
N ASP A 415 31.57 -1.23 9.65
CA ASP A 415 32.92 -0.64 9.54
C ASP A 415 33.59 -0.28 10.89
N GLU A 416 32.77 -0.06 11.94
CA GLU A 416 33.20 0.39 13.28
C GLU A 416 32.57 -0.46 14.42
N GLY A 417 31.82 -1.51 14.08
CA GLY A 417 31.11 -2.37 15.05
C GLY A 417 29.78 -1.79 15.55
N PRO A 418 29.41 -1.99 16.84
CA PRO A 418 28.16 -1.48 17.42
C PRO A 418 28.16 0.06 17.54
N VAL A 419 27.82 0.71 16.44
CA VAL A 419 27.50 2.14 16.35
C VAL A 419 26.00 2.28 16.64
N GLU A 420 25.61 3.18 17.55
CA GLU A 420 24.20 3.57 17.62
C GLU A 420 23.81 4.17 16.27
N ILE A 421 22.65 3.78 15.73
CA ILE A 421 22.17 4.40 14.48
C ILE A 421 21.95 5.94 14.62
N SER A 422 21.98 6.48 15.85
CA SER A 422 22.10 7.91 16.11
C SER A 422 23.38 8.58 15.56
N GLU A 423 24.53 7.89 15.58
CA GLU A 423 25.83 8.43 15.15
C GLU A 423 26.05 8.32 13.64
N LEU A 424 25.32 7.42 12.97
CA LEU A 424 25.32 7.25 11.51
C LEU A 424 24.57 8.37 10.76
N PHE A 425 23.83 9.20 11.50
CA PHE A 425 22.97 10.24 10.97
C PHE A 425 23.67 11.61 11.08
N ASP A 426 24.04 12.22 9.94
CA ASP A 426 24.62 13.56 9.91
C ASP A 426 23.51 14.64 9.87
N PRO A 427 23.21 15.35 10.98
CA PRO A 427 22.16 16.37 11.00
C PRO A 427 22.44 17.59 10.10
N ARG A 428 23.66 17.69 9.53
CA ARG A 428 24.09 18.78 8.64
C ARG A 428 23.97 18.41 7.16
N ARG A 429 23.62 17.15 6.86
CA ARG A 429 23.27 16.61 5.55
C ARG A 429 21.86 16.03 5.51
N ALA A 430 21.12 16.16 6.60
CA ALA A 430 19.77 15.68 6.72
C ALA A 430 18.73 16.68 6.20
N PHE A 431 17.75 16.19 5.45
CA PHE A 431 16.58 16.94 5.02
C PHE A 431 15.32 16.44 5.74
N LYS A 432 14.31 17.31 5.86
CA LYS A 432 13.04 16.98 6.52
C LYS A 432 12.04 16.45 5.51
N ALA A 433 11.70 15.17 5.64
CA ALA A 433 10.75 14.45 4.81
C ALA A 433 9.50 14.07 5.61
N LEU A 434 8.42 13.71 4.91
CA LEU A 434 7.17 13.23 5.51
C LEU A 434 6.98 11.75 5.20
N SER A 435 7.45 10.89 6.10
CA SER A 435 7.27 9.43 5.99
C SER A 435 5.99 9.04 6.72
N ARG A 436 4.95 8.64 5.97
CA ARG A 436 3.63 8.24 6.50
C ARG A 436 2.99 9.29 7.45
N GLY A 437 3.24 10.58 7.19
CA GLY A 437 2.71 11.71 7.97
C GLY A 437 3.56 12.12 9.18
N VAL A 438 4.66 11.41 9.49
CA VAL A 438 5.62 11.79 10.54
C VAL A 438 6.68 12.72 9.94
N PRO A 439 7.05 13.84 10.59
CA PRO A 439 8.26 14.57 10.24
C PRO A 439 9.47 13.71 10.60
N VAL A 440 10.10 13.15 9.58
CA VAL A 440 11.34 12.39 9.69
C VAL A 440 12.48 13.21 9.10
N GLU A 441 13.66 13.08 9.66
CA GLU A 441 14.87 13.62 9.03
C GLU A 441 15.56 12.47 8.32
N ILE A 442 15.95 12.64 7.06
CA ILE A 442 16.66 11.61 6.29
C ILE A 442 18.03 12.19 5.93
N SER A 443 19.10 11.47 6.24
CA SER A 443 20.46 11.74 5.75
C SER A 443 20.85 10.69 4.73
N VAL A 444 21.75 11.06 3.82
CA VAL A 444 22.52 10.08 3.04
C VAL A 444 23.58 9.47 3.96
N CYS A 445 23.78 8.16 3.84
CA CYS A 445 24.93 7.44 4.41
C CYS A 445 25.62 6.64 3.30
N ASN A 446 26.82 6.11 3.56
CA ASN A 446 27.58 5.30 2.58
C ASN A 446 28.34 4.15 3.25
N ASN A 447 27.82 3.68 4.39
CA ASN A 447 28.49 2.73 5.29
C ASN A 447 28.27 1.30 4.79
N ARG A 448 29.27 0.43 5.00
CA ARG A 448 29.15 -0.99 4.67
C ARG A 448 28.36 -1.70 5.77
N VAL A 449 27.47 -2.58 5.35
CA VAL A 449 26.61 -3.39 6.22
C VAL A 449 26.54 -4.83 5.72
N LEU A 450 26.38 -5.77 6.65
CA LEU A 450 26.04 -7.14 6.33
C LEU A 450 24.52 -7.28 6.32
N GLY A 451 23.97 -7.81 5.22
CA GLY A 451 22.63 -8.40 5.19
C GLY A 451 22.72 -9.89 4.84
N THR A 452 21.59 -10.58 4.77
CA THR A 452 21.51 -11.99 4.34
C THR A 452 20.68 -12.13 3.06
N MET A 453 21.10 -13.04 2.19
CA MET A 453 20.37 -13.42 0.97
C MET A 453 20.43 -14.94 0.85
N GLY A 454 19.27 -15.61 0.96
CA GLY A 454 19.19 -17.07 0.95
C GLY A 454 19.89 -17.75 2.15
N GLY A 455 20.03 -17.05 3.28
CA GLY A 455 20.74 -17.54 4.47
C GLY A 455 22.26 -17.38 4.42
N VAL A 456 22.81 -16.76 3.37
CA VAL A 456 24.23 -16.41 3.25
C VAL A 456 24.41 -14.91 3.44
N LEU A 457 25.36 -14.53 4.29
CA LEU A 457 25.73 -13.15 4.55
C LEU A 457 26.38 -12.51 3.33
N LYS A 458 25.97 -11.27 3.01
CA LYS A 458 26.52 -10.46 1.92
C LYS A 458 26.78 -9.04 2.39
N GLU A 459 27.88 -8.47 1.93
CA GLU A 459 28.12 -7.04 2.03
C GLU A 459 27.13 -6.28 1.12
N ALA A 460 26.57 -5.20 1.64
CA ALA A 460 25.88 -4.17 0.88
C ALA A 460 26.23 -2.79 1.45
N LEU A 461 25.89 -1.75 0.70
CA LEU A 461 26.13 -0.36 1.09
C LEU A 461 24.81 0.25 1.51
N ALA A 462 24.74 0.74 2.76
CA ALA A 462 23.63 1.51 3.25
C ALA A 462 23.69 2.92 2.64
N THR A 463 22.61 3.37 2.01
CA THR A 463 22.58 4.63 1.24
C THR A 463 21.75 5.74 1.88
N LEU A 464 20.72 5.40 2.66
CA LEU A 464 19.90 6.37 3.38
C LEU A 464 19.66 5.92 4.83
N ILE A 465 19.50 6.91 5.70
CA ILE A 465 19.22 6.73 7.12
C ILE A 465 18.14 7.72 7.56
N ARG A 466 17.07 7.22 8.19
CA ARG A 466 15.86 7.98 8.57
C ARG A 466 15.74 8.09 10.08
N ARG A 467 15.87 9.28 10.65
CA ARG A 467 15.58 9.61 12.05
C ARG A 467 14.11 10.00 12.25
N LYS A 468 13.47 9.47 13.29
CA LYS A 468 12.09 9.80 13.73
C LYS A 468 12.00 9.81 15.26
N TRP A 469 10.98 10.44 15.84
CA TRP A 469 10.80 10.47 17.30
C TRP A 469 9.91 9.30 17.78
N TRP A 470 10.23 8.73 18.94
CA TRP A 470 9.50 7.64 19.60
C TRP A 470 9.24 7.98 21.07
N GLU A 471 8.07 7.58 21.57
CA GLU A 471 7.70 7.67 22.99
C GLU A 471 6.82 6.46 23.39
N GLY A 472 7.43 5.41 23.94
CA GLY A 472 6.77 4.13 24.17
C GLY A 472 7.71 3.01 24.62
N LYS A 473 7.22 1.76 24.66
CA LYS A 473 8.00 0.59 25.05
C LYS A 473 8.84 0.02 23.89
N MET A 474 10.17 0.03 24.00
CA MET A 474 11.04 -0.77 23.13
C MET A 474 11.34 -2.14 23.75
N LEU A 475 11.73 -3.10 22.92
CA LEU A 475 12.09 -4.45 23.36
C LEU A 475 13.59 -4.63 23.24
N ARG A 476 14.26 -4.95 24.36
CA ARG A 476 15.62 -5.50 24.34
C ARG A 476 15.53 -7.01 24.21
N VAL A 477 16.00 -7.56 23.09
CA VAL A 477 16.11 -8.99 22.83
C VAL A 477 17.58 -9.39 23.01
N GLU A 478 17.84 -10.43 23.81
CA GLU A 478 19.19 -10.95 24.09
C GLU A 478 19.25 -12.45 23.79
N LEU A 479 20.31 -12.89 23.11
CA LEU A 479 20.46 -14.23 22.54
C LEU A 479 21.52 -15.07 23.27
N GLU A 480 21.44 -16.39 23.07
CA GLU A 480 22.30 -17.43 23.64
C GLU A 480 23.80 -17.30 23.27
N ASP A 481 24.15 -16.53 22.24
CA ASP A 481 25.53 -16.22 21.84
C ASP A 481 26.03 -14.83 22.31
N GLY A 482 25.25 -14.11 23.12
CA GLY A 482 25.57 -12.76 23.60
C GLY A 482 25.20 -11.63 22.64
N SER A 483 24.63 -11.93 21.48
CA SER A 483 24.01 -10.93 20.60
C SER A 483 22.84 -10.26 21.30
N ARG A 484 22.71 -8.93 21.17
CA ARG A 484 21.63 -8.16 21.80
C ARG A 484 21.20 -6.96 20.96
N LEU A 485 19.90 -6.76 20.83
CA LEU A 485 19.29 -5.71 20.03
C LEU A 485 18.17 -5.01 20.82
N VAL A 486 18.08 -3.69 20.72
CA VAL A 486 16.91 -2.91 21.15
C VAL A 486 16.16 -2.47 19.89
N VAL A 487 14.85 -2.73 19.83
CA VAL A 487 14.00 -2.50 18.64
C VAL A 487 12.58 -2.09 19.02
N THR A 488 11.80 -1.60 18.05
CA THR A 488 10.36 -1.50 18.20
C THR A 488 9.74 -2.87 18.52
N PRO A 489 8.60 -2.89 19.23
CA PRO A 489 7.72 -4.05 19.28
C PRO A 489 7.24 -4.52 17.88
N ASP A 490 7.10 -3.61 16.91
CA ASP A 490 6.71 -3.93 15.52
C ASP A 490 7.89 -4.25 14.57
N HIS A 491 9.15 -4.12 15.02
CA HIS A 491 10.29 -4.32 14.13
C HIS A 491 10.38 -5.78 13.67
N LEU A 492 10.69 -5.97 12.39
CA LEU A 492 10.74 -7.30 11.78
C LEU A 492 12.12 -7.94 11.93
N LEU A 493 12.20 -9.00 12.71
CA LEU A 493 13.35 -9.89 12.83
C LEU A 493 13.11 -11.18 12.05
N LEU A 494 14.18 -11.86 11.61
CA LEU A 494 14.06 -13.09 10.81
C LEU A 494 13.95 -14.33 11.72
N ASP A 495 12.81 -15.03 11.67
CA ASP A 495 12.58 -16.33 12.30
C ASP A 495 13.46 -17.40 11.62
N ALA A 496 14.38 -18.01 12.38
CA ALA A 496 15.38 -18.93 11.82
C ALA A 496 14.84 -20.35 11.53
N GLU A 497 13.74 -20.76 12.17
CA GLU A 497 13.14 -22.07 11.95
C GLU A 497 12.09 -22.04 10.83
N ARG A 498 11.42 -20.90 10.66
CA ARG A 498 10.33 -20.72 9.68
C ARG A 498 10.72 -19.87 8.46
N GLY A 499 11.93 -19.31 8.44
CA GLY A 499 12.48 -18.55 7.30
C GLY A 499 11.67 -17.31 6.91
N ARG A 500 11.04 -16.64 7.90
CA ARG A 500 10.06 -15.56 7.68
C ARG A 500 10.28 -14.41 8.64
N TRP A 501 9.83 -13.23 8.25
CA TRP A 501 9.85 -12.04 9.10
C TRP A 501 8.76 -12.10 10.18
N VAL A 502 9.12 -11.72 11.41
CA VAL A 502 8.23 -11.70 12.59
C VAL A 502 8.46 -10.42 13.41
N GLU A 503 7.36 -9.83 13.89
CA GLU A 503 7.40 -8.65 14.78
C GLU A 503 8.09 -9.02 16.11
N ALA A 504 8.98 -8.18 16.62
CA ALA A 504 9.71 -8.46 17.86
C ALA A 504 8.79 -8.76 19.07
N ILE A 505 7.60 -8.14 19.15
CA ILE A 505 6.58 -8.41 20.19
C ILE A 505 5.95 -9.81 20.10
N SER A 506 6.05 -10.46 18.94
CA SER A 506 5.52 -11.81 18.72
C SER A 506 6.48 -12.91 19.20
N LEU A 507 7.77 -12.58 19.38
CA LEU A 507 8.81 -13.48 19.87
C LEU A 507 8.66 -13.79 21.36
N ARG A 508 9.15 -14.94 21.79
CA ARG A 508 9.22 -15.39 23.18
C ARG A 508 10.62 -15.91 23.50
N VAL A 509 10.97 -15.87 24.79
CA VAL A 509 12.17 -16.57 25.30
C VAL A 509 12.05 -18.05 24.93
N GLY A 510 13.08 -18.59 24.27
CA GLY A 510 13.11 -19.92 23.68
C GLY A 510 12.95 -20.00 22.16
N ASP A 511 12.37 -18.99 21.50
CA ASP A 511 12.31 -18.93 20.03
C ASP A 511 13.72 -18.74 19.41
N ARG A 512 13.90 -19.12 18.14
CA ARG A 512 15.14 -18.89 17.39
C ARG A 512 15.00 -17.78 16.33
N VAL A 513 15.90 -16.81 16.37
CA VAL A 513 16.06 -15.78 15.34
C VAL A 513 17.38 -15.96 14.60
N ALA A 514 17.43 -15.48 13.36
CA ALA A 514 18.63 -15.54 12.54
C ALA A 514 19.63 -14.49 13.03
N ALA A 515 20.84 -14.93 13.34
CA ALA A 515 21.94 -14.12 13.85
C ALA A 515 23.21 -14.34 13.02
N ALA A 516 24.16 -13.42 13.14
CA ALA A 516 25.53 -13.54 12.65
C ALA A 516 26.47 -13.47 13.86
N ARG A 517 27.56 -14.24 13.85
CA ARG A 517 28.52 -14.18 14.96
C ARG A 517 29.27 -12.86 14.92
N LEU A 518 29.68 -12.36 16.08
CA LEU A 518 30.61 -11.23 16.14
C LEU A 518 31.90 -11.58 15.38
N GLY A 519 32.19 -10.80 14.34
CA GLY A 519 33.32 -11.03 13.42
C GLY A 519 33.01 -11.83 12.15
N SER A 520 31.77 -12.29 11.92
CA SER A 520 31.40 -13.00 10.70
C SER A 520 31.62 -12.16 9.43
N SER A 521 32.27 -12.77 8.42
CA SER A 521 32.60 -12.16 7.13
C SER A 521 31.54 -12.45 6.04
N PRO A 522 31.51 -11.65 4.95
CA PRO A 522 30.68 -11.95 3.78
C PRO A 522 30.97 -13.36 3.23
N GLY A 523 29.91 -14.12 2.94
CA GLY A 523 29.98 -15.53 2.51
C GLY A 523 29.72 -16.56 3.62
N GLU A 524 29.79 -16.18 4.90
CA GLU A 524 29.33 -17.04 6.00
C GLU A 524 27.80 -17.21 6.01
N ARG A 525 27.28 -18.21 6.73
CA ARG A 525 25.83 -18.40 6.90
C ARG A 525 25.34 -17.80 8.22
N VAL A 526 24.12 -17.25 8.19
CA VAL A 526 23.41 -16.88 9.42
C VAL A 526 23.04 -18.15 10.21
N ILE A 527 23.10 -18.05 11.53
CA ILE A 527 22.81 -19.13 12.48
C ILE A 527 21.48 -18.87 13.20
N GLY A 528 20.75 -19.92 13.56
CA GLY A 528 19.52 -19.80 14.34
C GLY A 528 19.78 -19.81 15.84
N THR A 529 20.09 -18.66 16.43
CA THR A 529 20.38 -18.55 17.87
C THR A 529 19.09 -18.37 18.68
N ARG A 530 19.02 -19.01 19.86
CA ARG A 530 17.89 -18.93 20.79
C ARG A 530 17.84 -17.58 21.51
N ILE A 531 16.63 -17.04 21.71
CA ILE A 531 16.38 -15.90 22.59
C ILE A 531 16.41 -16.34 24.06
N MET A 532 17.25 -15.70 24.86
CA MET A 532 17.40 -15.96 26.30
C MET A 532 16.61 -14.97 27.16
N ALA A 533 16.50 -13.71 26.73
CA ALA A 533 15.71 -12.69 27.43
C ALA A 533 15.00 -11.75 26.44
N ILE A 534 13.84 -11.24 26.86
CA ILE A 534 13.14 -10.11 26.23
C ILE A 534 12.71 -9.16 27.36
N GLU A 535 13.29 -7.95 27.41
CA GLU A 535 12.94 -6.92 28.38
C GLU A 535 12.14 -5.79 27.72
N GLU A 536 11.04 -5.36 28.35
CA GLU A 536 10.33 -4.14 27.96
C GLU A 536 11.00 -2.91 28.60
N LEU A 537 11.49 -1.98 27.78
CA LEU A 537 12.11 -0.73 28.20
C LEU A 537 11.25 0.47 27.81
N SER A 538 10.92 1.34 28.75
CA SER A 538 10.29 2.63 28.43
C SER A 538 11.32 3.59 27.86
N TYR A 539 11.15 4.00 26.59
CA TYR A 539 12.07 4.89 25.87
C TYR A 539 11.35 6.13 25.34
N ARG A 540 12.03 7.27 25.38
CA ARG A 540 11.58 8.56 24.82
C ARG A 540 12.77 9.27 24.19
N GLY A 541 12.76 9.41 22.87
CA GLY A 541 13.90 9.97 22.14
C GLY A 541 13.78 9.79 20.62
N TYR A 542 14.89 9.96 19.91
CA TYR A 542 14.96 9.66 18.49
C TYR A 542 15.34 8.20 18.26
N VAL A 543 14.64 7.56 17.33
CA VAL A 543 14.90 6.21 16.80
C VAL A 543 15.09 6.29 15.28
N TYR A 544 15.70 5.28 14.66
CA TYR A 544 16.23 5.44 13.30
C TYR A 544 16.14 4.18 12.43
N ASP A 545 15.84 4.31 11.14
CA ASP A 545 15.86 3.20 10.18
C ASP A 545 16.99 3.34 9.15
N LEU A 546 17.51 2.21 8.68
CA LEU A 546 18.50 2.13 7.60
C LEU A 546 17.84 1.65 6.29
N TYR A 547 18.31 2.17 5.15
CA TYR A 547 17.98 1.67 3.82
C TYR A 547 19.21 1.04 3.16
N VAL A 548 19.07 -0.25 2.84
CA VAL A 548 20.10 -1.11 2.24
C VAL A 548 19.54 -1.67 0.93
N PRO A 549 19.70 -0.95 -0.20
CA PRO A 549 19.11 -1.33 -1.48
C PRO A 549 19.58 -2.73 -1.93
N GLY A 550 18.67 -3.51 -2.52
CA GLY A 550 18.95 -4.82 -3.11
C GLY A 550 19.09 -6.00 -2.13
N LEU A 551 19.37 -5.77 -0.85
CA LEU A 551 19.24 -6.81 0.20
C LEU A 551 17.93 -6.73 0.98
N HIS A 552 17.36 -5.53 1.16
CA HIS A 552 16.15 -5.29 1.95
C HIS A 552 16.26 -5.71 3.44
N ASN A 553 17.47 -5.98 3.93
CA ASN A 553 17.75 -6.32 5.33
C ASN A 553 19.23 -6.07 5.71
N PHE A 554 19.51 -6.06 7.01
CA PHE A 554 20.83 -5.90 7.61
C PHE A 554 20.95 -6.68 8.93
N VAL A 555 22.17 -6.78 9.48
CA VAL A 555 22.46 -7.31 10.82
C VAL A 555 22.54 -6.16 11.83
N ALA A 556 21.65 -6.16 12.81
CA ALA A 556 21.62 -5.24 13.95
C ALA A 556 21.68 -6.01 15.28
N GLY A 557 22.55 -5.63 16.21
CA GLY A 557 22.70 -6.34 17.49
C GLY A 557 23.37 -7.71 17.40
N GLY A 558 23.84 -8.11 16.22
CA GLY A 558 24.13 -9.51 15.85
C GLY A 558 22.94 -10.26 15.25
N ILE A 559 21.74 -9.67 15.23
CA ILE A 559 20.47 -10.25 14.78
C ILE A 559 20.09 -9.72 13.38
N VAL A 560 19.47 -10.54 12.53
CA VAL A 560 18.99 -10.11 11.20
C VAL A 560 17.65 -9.37 11.32
N ALA A 561 17.60 -8.13 10.79
CA ALA A 561 16.46 -7.21 10.82
C ALA A 561 16.14 -6.64 9.42
N HIS A 562 14.86 -6.31 9.17
CA HIS A 562 14.37 -5.86 7.86
C HIS A 562 14.58 -4.36 7.61
N ASN A 563 14.72 -3.94 6.35
CA ASN A 563 14.67 -2.51 5.98
C ASN A 563 13.26 -1.95 6.23
N CYS A 564 13.15 -0.80 6.90
CA CYS A 564 11.87 -0.12 7.12
C CYS A 564 11.59 1.02 6.11
N ILE A 565 12.33 1.07 5.00
CA ILE A 565 12.29 2.13 3.97
C ILE A 565 12.07 1.50 2.58
N ASP A 566 10.97 0.77 2.41
CA ASP A 566 10.60 0.08 1.14
C ASP A 566 9.69 0.96 0.24
N GLU A 567 9.39 2.19 0.65
CA GLU A 567 8.57 3.14 -0.12
C GLU A 567 9.36 3.84 -1.26
N PHE A 568 10.68 4.02 -1.10
CA PHE A 568 11.48 4.77 -2.08
C PHE A 568 11.62 4.06 -3.43
N ASP A 569 11.61 2.72 -3.44
CA ASP A 569 11.62 1.93 -4.68
C ASP A 569 10.31 2.02 -5.48
N LYS A 570 9.26 2.62 -4.92
CA LYS A 570 7.89 2.62 -5.49
C LYS A 570 7.40 4.00 -5.95
N MET A 571 8.17 5.06 -5.76
CA MET A 571 7.86 6.39 -6.31
C MET A 571 8.21 6.51 -7.79
N ASP A 572 7.49 7.36 -8.53
CA ASP A 572 7.83 7.70 -9.92
C ASP A 572 9.23 8.34 -9.99
N PRO A 573 10.03 8.12 -11.06
CA PRO A 573 11.32 8.78 -11.23
C PRO A 573 11.28 10.31 -11.08
N LYS A 574 10.20 10.99 -11.52
CA LYS A 574 10.04 12.43 -11.31
C LYS A 574 9.87 12.78 -9.83
N ASP A 575 9.02 12.09 -9.09
CA ASP A 575 8.81 12.39 -7.67
C ASP A 575 10.06 12.11 -6.82
N ARG A 576 10.86 11.09 -7.20
CA ARG A 576 12.21 10.91 -6.61
C ARG A 576 13.11 12.10 -6.91
N VAL A 577 13.11 12.62 -8.14
CA VAL A 577 13.88 13.81 -8.51
C VAL A 577 13.39 15.04 -7.74
N SER A 578 12.08 15.25 -7.58
CA SER A 578 11.51 16.35 -6.77
C SER A 578 11.87 16.29 -5.28
N ILE A 579 12.16 15.09 -4.74
CA ILE A 579 12.69 14.96 -3.37
C ILE A 579 14.18 15.36 -3.33
N HIS A 580 14.99 14.96 -4.32
CA HIS A 580 16.37 15.43 -4.46
C HIS A 580 16.47 16.94 -4.72
N GLU A 581 15.54 17.54 -5.48
CA GLU A 581 15.44 19.01 -5.69
C GLU A 581 15.36 19.79 -4.36
N ALA A 582 14.70 19.22 -3.35
CA ALA A 582 14.59 19.80 -2.02
C ALA A 582 15.83 19.58 -1.13
N MET A 583 16.78 18.74 -1.56
CA MET A 583 18.02 18.42 -0.85
C MET A 583 19.23 19.17 -1.42
N GLU A 584 19.34 19.22 -2.76
CA GLU A 584 20.56 19.58 -3.48
C GLU A 584 20.48 21.02 -4.05
N GLN A 585 20.09 22.00 -3.21
CA GLN A 585 20.11 23.43 -3.58
C GLN A 585 21.54 24.02 -3.62
N GLN A 586 22.52 23.28 -3.14
CA GLN A 586 23.91 23.71 -2.95
C GLN A 586 24.70 23.62 -4.26
N SER A 587 25.22 24.76 -4.74
CA SER A 587 25.85 24.84 -6.08
C SER A 587 27.31 25.31 -6.05
N TYR A 588 28.05 24.90 -7.07
CA TYR A 588 29.36 25.48 -7.41
C TYR A 588 29.18 26.68 -8.36
N HIS A 589 30.10 27.64 -8.33
CA HIS A 589 30.10 28.72 -9.34
C HIS A 589 30.36 28.15 -10.74
N PRO A 590 29.70 28.63 -11.83
CA PRO A 590 29.86 28.08 -13.19
C PRO A 590 31.31 27.93 -13.69
N ASP A 591 32.22 28.82 -13.28
CA ASP A 591 33.66 28.76 -13.62
C ASP A 591 34.47 27.69 -12.86
N THR A 592 33.86 26.95 -11.93
CA THR A 592 34.58 25.92 -11.15
C THR A 592 35.09 24.84 -12.09
N ARG A 593 36.43 24.70 -12.16
CA ARG A 593 37.12 23.67 -12.93
C ARG A 593 36.90 22.29 -12.26
N LEU A 594 36.56 21.29 -13.07
CA LEU A 594 36.41 19.89 -12.67
C LEU A 594 37.42 19.02 -13.42
N LEU A 595 37.95 18.01 -12.74
CA LEU A 595 38.74 16.92 -13.33
C LEU A 595 37.87 15.66 -13.40
N LEU A 596 37.51 15.25 -14.62
CA LEU A 596 36.77 14.01 -14.87
C LEU A 596 37.70 12.78 -14.78
N ALA A 597 37.14 11.60 -14.55
CA ALA A 597 37.88 10.34 -14.53
C ALA A 597 38.53 9.98 -15.88
N SER A 598 38.05 10.59 -16.98
CA SER A 598 38.67 10.53 -18.31
C SER A 598 39.91 11.41 -18.47
N GLY A 599 40.37 12.09 -17.40
CA GLY A 599 41.45 13.06 -17.42
C GLY A 599 41.08 14.43 -18.02
N ARG A 600 39.88 14.57 -18.59
CA ARG A 600 39.41 15.83 -19.20
C ARG A 600 39.13 16.88 -18.11
N ARG A 601 39.78 18.04 -18.19
CA ARG A 601 39.43 19.24 -17.41
C ARG A 601 38.28 19.98 -18.09
N VAL A 602 37.30 20.47 -17.33
CA VAL A 602 36.13 21.23 -17.85
C VAL A 602 35.69 22.31 -16.85
N ARG A 603 35.14 23.45 -17.30
CA ARG A 603 34.36 24.33 -16.41
C ARG A 603 32.97 23.71 -16.19
N ILE A 604 32.48 23.67 -14.96
CA ILE A 604 31.20 23.00 -14.64
C ILE A 604 30.02 23.61 -15.41
N GLY A 605 29.98 24.94 -15.56
CA GLY A 605 28.93 25.62 -16.31
C GLY A 605 28.90 25.26 -17.80
N GLU A 606 30.06 25.30 -18.46
CA GLU A 606 30.19 24.92 -19.87
C GLU A 606 29.82 23.46 -20.10
N PHE A 607 30.27 22.57 -19.22
CA PHE A 607 30.00 21.13 -19.28
C PHE A 607 28.52 20.80 -19.08
N VAL A 608 27.86 21.45 -18.12
CA VAL A 608 26.41 21.30 -17.92
C VAL A 608 25.64 21.87 -19.12
N GLU A 609 25.99 23.05 -19.63
CA GLU A 609 25.33 23.60 -20.82
C GLU A 609 25.63 22.81 -22.12
N GLU A 610 26.75 22.09 -22.22
CA GLU A 610 27.02 21.12 -23.29
C GLU A 610 25.99 19.97 -23.22
N LEU A 611 25.85 19.35 -22.05
CA LEU A 611 24.95 18.21 -21.82
C LEU A 611 23.48 18.59 -22.01
N PHE A 612 23.03 19.74 -21.48
CA PHE A 612 21.66 20.22 -21.65
C PHE A 612 21.30 20.58 -23.10
N ARG A 613 22.26 21.05 -23.91
CA ARG A 613 22.06 21.26 -25.36
C ARG A 613 22.05 19.95 -26.15
N LYS A 614 22.73 18.92 -25.66
CA LYS A 614 22.87 17.62 -26.34
C LYS A 614 21.70 16.65 -26.07
N TYR A 615 21.02 16.79 -24.93
CA TYR A 615 19.91 15.92 -24.50
C TYR A 615 18.67 16.71 -24.02
N PRO A 616 18.14 17.66 -24.81
CA PRO A 616 17.01 18.51 -24.40
C PRO A 616 15.74 17.71 -24.07
N GLU A 617 15.56 16.54 -24.69
CA GLU A 617 14.42 15.64 -24.46
C GLU A 617 14.43 14.96 -23.08
N ARG A 618 15.58 14.95 -22.40
CA ARG A 618 15.76 14.37 -21.06
C ARG A 618 15.67 15.40 -19.93
N VAL A 619 15.49 16.68 -20.26
CA VAL A 619 15.49 17.77 -19.28
C VAL A 619 14.22 17.74 -18.44
N ILE A 620 14.40 17.58 -17.13
CA ILE A 620 13.36 17.72 -16.12
C ILE A 620 13.34 19.18 -15.67
N VAL A 621 12.19 19.83 -15.83
CA VAL A 621 11.94 21.19 -15.35
C VAL A 621 11.48 21.12 -13.90
N GLY A 622 12.39 21.44 -12.98
CA GLY A 622 12.08 21.64 -11.56
C GLY A 622 11.50 23.04 -11.32
N LYS A 623 11.18 23.35 -10.06
CA LYS A 623 10.52 24.63 -9.72
C LYS A 623 11.43 25.86 -9.88
N ASP A 624 12.66 25.74 -9.40
CA ASP A 624 13.67 26.83 -9.35
C ASP A 624 15.01 26.35 -9.95
N CYS A 625 15.00 25.23 -10.71
CA CYS A 625 16.16 24.58 -11.30
C CYS A 625 15.79 23.72 -12.53
N LEU A 626 16.79 23.31 -13.30
CA LEU A 626 16.66 22.33 -14.39
C LEU A 626 17.60 21.14 -14.13
N ILE A 627 17.14 19.91 -14.39
CA ILE A 627 17.86 18.66 -14.07
C ILE A 627 17.96 17.76 -15.30
N LEU A 628 19.09 17.08 -15.45
CA LEU A 628 19.37 16.12 -16.52
C LEU A 628 20.01 14.84 -15.92
N PRO A 629 19.33 13.68 -15.96
CA PRO A 629 19.94 12.39 -15.64
C PRO A 629 21.04 12.03 -16.64
N VAL A 630 22.20 11.56 -16.14
CA VAL A 630 23.38 11.25 -16.98
C VAL A 630 24.04 9.90 -16.67
N ARG A 631 23.45 9.08 -15.77
CA ARG A 631 23.99 7.79 -15.33
C ARG A 631 24.30 6.80 -16.46
N ASP A 632 23.53 6.82 -17.53
CA ASP A 632 23.70 5.97 -18.72
C ASP A 632 24.80 6.48 -19.67
N LEU A 633 25.30 7.70 -19.48
CA LEU A 633 26.32 8.32 -20.33
C LEU A 633 27.77 7.94 -19.95
N GLY A 634 27.96 7.13 -18.89
CA GLY A 634 29.29 6.64 -18.48
C GLY A 634 30.26 7.72 -17.96
N ILE A 635 29.73 8.87 -17.51
CA ILE A 635 30.54 9.99 -17.03
C ILE A 635 30.96 9.71 -15.58
N GLU A 636 32.27 9.55 -15.33
CA GLU A 636 32.83 9.31 -14.00
C GLU A 636 33.62 10.49 -13.44
N VAL A 637 33.62 10.63 -12.11
CA VAL A 637 34.34 11.65 -11.32
C VAL A 637 35.10 11.01 -10.15
N PHE A 638 36.13 11.68 -9.65
CA PHE A 638 36.89 11.22 -8.48
C PHE A 638 36.21 11.62 -7.16
N THR A 639 36.17 10.68 -6.21
CA THR A 639 35.65 10.85 -4.84
C THR A 639 36.53 10.13 -3.82
N THR A 640 36.27 10.30 -2.52
CA THR A 640 37.12 9.75 -1.44
C THR A 640 36.31 9.26 -0.23
N ASP A 641 36.80 8.19 0.39
CA ASP A 641 36.36 7.64 1.69
C ASP A 641 37.28 8.11 2.85
N PHE A 642 38.05 9.18 2.62
CA PHE A 642 39.17 9.69 3.44
C PHE A 642 40.36 8.72 3.64
N LYS A 643 40.27 7.46 3.18
CA LYS A 643 41.35 6.46 3.23
C LYS A 643 42.05 6.34 1.87
N ARG A 644 41.32 6.53 0.77
CA ARG A 644 41.76 6.47 -0.64
C ARG A 644 40.91 7.37 -1.53
N VAL A 645 41.31 7.52 -2.79
CA VAL A 645 40.54 8.19 -3.86
C VAL A 645 40.16 7.15 -4.92
N PHE A 646 38.93 7.20 -5.43
CA PHE A 646 38.38 6.26 -6.41
C PHE A 646 37.38 6.97 -7.34
N THR A 647 36.98 6.34 -8.45
CA THR A 647 35.99 6.90 -9.38
C THR A 647 34.57 6.44 -9.04
N VAL A 648 33.58 7.28 -9.37
CA VAL A 648 32.14 6.96 -9.33
C VAL A 648 31.42 7.59 -10.53
N PRO A 649 30.40 6.93 -11.10
CA PRO A 649 29.57 7.52 -12.15
C PRO A 649 28.66 8.62 -11.60
N ILE A 650 28.50 9.70 -12.35
CA ILE A 650 27.54 10.77 -12.07
C ILE A 650 26.12 10.25 -12.35
N ASP A 651 25.21 10.38 -11.39
CA ASP A 651 23.80 9.98 -11.56
C ASP A 651 23.02 11.01 -12.41
N ARG A 652 23.21 12.30 -12.12
CA ARG A 652 22.53 13.46 -12.72
C ARG A 652 23.40 14.73 -12.64
N VAL A 653 23.09 15.71 -13.47
CA VAL A 653 23.57 17.09 -13.35
C VAL A 653 22.39 18.06 -13.24
N SER A 654 22.56 19.16 -12.53
CA SER A 654 21.53 20.19 -12.31
C SER A 654 22.11 21.60 -12.50
N LYS A 655 21.22 22.56 -12.80
CA LYS A 655 21.53 23.99 -12.76
C LYS A 655 20.40 24.77 -12.09
N HIS A 656 20.76 25.68 -11.19
CA HIS A 656 19.85 26.40 -10.29
C HIS A 656 19.92 27.91 -10.55
N VAL A 657 18.90 28.66 -10.12
CA VAL A 657 18.99 30.14 -10.09
C VAL A 657 20.04 30.55 -9.05
N ALA A 658 20.92 31.49 -9.41
CA ALA A 658 22.03 31.90 -8.55
C ALA A 658 21.56 32.69 -7.30
N PRO A 659 22.18 32.47 -6.12
CA PRO A 659 21.89 33.24 -4.91
C PRO A 659 22.45 34.66 -4.96
N SER A 660 22.09 35.48 -3.98
CA SER A 660 22.49 36.90 -3.89
C SER A 660 23.98 37.13 -3.60
N PHE A 661 24.72 36.12 -3.12
CA PHE A 661 26.18 36.15 -2.97
C PHE A 661 26.78 34.75 -2.95
N PHE A 662 28.09 34.65 -3.15
CA PHE A 662 28.87 33.41 -3.09
C PHE A 662 29.98 33.52 -2.03
N VAL A 663 30.41 32.37 -1.50
CA VAL A 663 31.57 32.26 -0.60
C VAL A 663 32.76 31.70 -1.39
N ARG A 664 33.89 32.41 -1.37
CA ARG A 664 35.18 31.91 -1.87
C ARG A 664 36.03 31.44 -0.70
N LEU A 665 36.46 30.19 -0.74
CA LEU A 665 37.38 29.60 0.21
C LEU A 665 38.75 29.41 -0.45
N THR A 666 39.80 29.94 0.16
CA THR A 666 41.19 29.77 -0.27
C THR A 666 41.94 28.98 0.80
N PHE A 667 42.64 27.93 0.39
CA PHE A 667 43.35 27.00 1.26
C PHE A 667 44.84 27.36 1.34
N SER A 668 45.51 26.92 2.40
CA SER A 668 46.95 27.17 2.60
C SER A 668 47.85 26.51 1.55
N ASN A 669 47.33 25.53 0.80
CA ASN A 669 47.99 24.95 -0.37
C ASN A 669 47.61 25.67 -1.68
N GLY A 670 47.36 26.98 -1.66
CA GLY A 670 47.12 27.81 -2.85
C GLY A 670 45.79 27.58 -3.60
N ARG A 671 45.16 26.40 -3.48
CA ARG A 671 43.88 26.08 -4.11
C ARG A 671 42.77 27.02 -3.60
N SER A 672 41.81 27.36 -4.45
CA SER A 672 40.58 28.04 -4.02
C SER A 672 39.34 27.48 -4.72
N ILE A 673 38.18 27.63 -4.08
CA ILE A 673 36.88 27.20 -4.62
C ILE A 673 35.81 28.25 -4.30
N THR A 674 34.81 28.40 -5.17
CA THR A 674 33.70 29.36 -4.99
C THR A 674 32.36 28.63 -5.05
N VAL A 675 31.58 28.75 -3.97
CA VAL A 675 30.37 27.96 -3.70
C VAL A 675 29.25 28.84 -3.14
N THR A 676 28.03 28.33 -3.14
CA THR A 676 26.89 29.01 -2.46
C THR A 676 27.05 28.96 -0.92
N PRO A 677 26.46 29.89 -0.15
CA PRO A 677 26.76 30.05 1.29
C PRO A 677 26.47 28.80 2.14
N GLU A 678 25.37 28.12 1.84
CA GLU A 678 24.94 26.88 2.49
C GLU A 678 25.64 25.59 2.00
N HIS A 679 26.65 25.70 1.13
CA HIS A 679 27.38 24.54 0.58
C HIS A 679 28.21 23.80 1.66
N PRO A 680 28.23 22.45 1.68
CA PRO A 680 28.83 21.66 2.76
C PRO A 680 30.34 21.47 2.60
N VAL A 681 31.11 21.95 3.58
CA VAL A 681 32.58 21.91 3.60
C VAL A 681 33.07 21.07 4.78
N TYR A 682 33.92 20.07 4.53
CA TYR A 682 34.54 19.31 5.60
C TYR A 682 35.62 20.14 6.32
N VAL A 683 35.51 20.26 7.65
CA VAL A 683 36.50 20.91 8.53
C VAL A 683 36.84 20.01 9.71
N ARG A 684 38.08 20.05 10.20
CA ARG A 684 38.51 19.28 11.37
C ARG A 684 38.40 20.12 12.64
N ARG A 685 37.39 19.85 13.46
CA ARG A 685 37.14 20.52 14.76
C ARG A 685 37.06 19.47 15.87
N GLY A 686 37.73 19.70 17.01
CA GLY A 686 37.74 18.74 18.13
C GLY A 686 38.37 17.38 17.80
N GLY A 687 39.37 17.35 16.91
CA GLY A 687 40.05 16.12 16.47
C GLY A 687 39.30 15.30 15.40
N ARG A 688 37.96 15.37 15.36
CA ARG A 688 37.08 14.74 14.36
C ARG A 688 36.92 15.63 13.11
N VAL A 689 36.52 15.03 11.99
CA VAL A 689 36.10 15.76 10.77
C VAL A 689 34.58 15.95 10.82
N VAL A 690 34.11 17.16 10.53
CA VAL A 690 32.68 17.54 10.55
C VAL A 690 32.36 18.43 9.35
N VAL A 691 31.12 18.37 8.85
CA VAL A 691 30.67 19.18 7.70
C VAL A 691 30.13 20.52 8.19
N VAL A 692 30.63 21.68 7.78
CA VAL A 692 30.03 23.00 8.08
C VAL A 692 29.49 23.63 6.80
N ARG A 693 28.61 24.63 6.92
CA ARG A 693 28.27 25.48 5.78
C ARG A 693 29.48 26.32 5.36
N ALA A 694 29.58 26.70 4.09
CA ALA A 694 30.67 27.53 3.59
C ALA A 694 30.76 28.89 4.31
N ASP A 695 29.62 29.49 4.66
CA ASP A 695 29.54 30.72 5.47
C ASP A 695 29.87 30.54 6.97
N GLU A 696 30.00 29.30 7.46
CA GLU A 696 30.42 28.96 8.82
C GLU A 696 31.91 28.52 8.92
N VAL A 697 32.61 28.43 7.79
CA VAL A 697 34.06 28.17 7.73
C VAL A 697 34.83 29.38 8.27
N ARG A 698 35.80 29.15 9.14
CA ARG A 698 36.65 30.20 9.73
C ARG A 698 38.09 30.04 9.25
N VAL A 699 38.78 31.16 9.09
CA VAL A 699 40.22 31.17 8.77
C VAL A 699 40.96 30.40 9.88
N GLY A 700 41.65 29.32 9.49
CA GLY A 700 42.30 28.37 10.41
C GLY A 700 41.59 27.02 10.58
N ASP A 701 40.36 26.83 10.07
CA ASP A 701 39.74 25.51 9.99
C ASP A 701 40.53 24.59 9.04
N VAL A 702 40.98 23.43 9.55
CA VAL A 702 41.74 22.47 8.74
C VAL A 702 40.80 21.63 7.89
N CYS A 703 40.76 21.88 6.59
CA CYS A 703 39.95 21.11 5.63
C CYS A 703 40.75 19.90 5.10
N PRO A 704 40.14 18.70 4.98
CA PRO A 704 40.81 17.54 4.38
C PRO A 704 40.90 17.71 2.85
N ALA A 705 42.10 17.53 2.30
CA ALA A 705 42.36 17.62 0.87
C ALA A 705 43.29 16.49 0.39
N PRO A 706 43.15 16.00 -0.86
CA PRO A 706 44.06 15.00 -1.41
C PRO A 706 45.45 15.61 -1.62
N LYS A 707 46.48 14.93 -1.11
CA LYS A 707 47.91 15.30 -1.25
C LYS A 707 48.38 15.28 -2.70
N VAL A 708 47.91 14.29 -3.46
CA VAL A 708 48.18 14.07 -4.88
C VAL A 708 46.83 13.84 -5.56
N LEU A 709 46.62 14.41 -6.74
CA LEU A 709 45.40 14.18 -7.52
C LEU A 709 45.55 12.94 -8.43
N PRO A 710 44.50 12.12 -8.61
CA PRO A 710 44.51 11.04 -9.61
C PRO A 710 44.78 11.58 -11.02
N LEU A 711 45.45 10.78 -11.86
CA LEU A 711 45.86 11.12 -13.23
C LEU A 711 46.78 12.36 -13.38
N SER A 712 47.20 12.99 -12.27
CA SER A 712 48.05 14.20 -12.21
C SER A 712 49.20 14.23 -13.22
N GLN A 713 50.07 13.22 -13.21
CA GLN A 713 51.28 13.14 -14.06
C GLN A 713 51.00 12.90 -15.56
N GLU A 714 49.75 12.60 -15.92
CA GLU A 714 49.33 12.45 -17.31
C GLU A 714 48.54 13.65 -17.79
N VAL A 715 47.62 14.15 -16.94
CA VAL A 715 46.72 15.27 -17.24
C VAL A 715 47.43 16.62 -17.17
N PHE A 716 48.40 16.79 -16.27
CA PHE A 716 49.18 18.03 -16.11
C PHE A 716 50.61 17.86 -16.65
N ARG A 717 50.83 16.91 -17.57
CA ARG A 717 52.18 16.54 -18.05
C ARG A 717 52.92 17.72 -18.67
N ASP A 718 52.21 18.52 -19.47
CA ASP A 718 52.82 19.65 -20.18
C ASP A 718 53.05 20.85 -19.24
N GLU A 719 52.17 21.12 -18.27
CA GLU A 719 52.39 22.17 -17.26
C GLU A 719 53.44 21.78 -16.21
N LEU A 720 53.52 20.51 -15.82
CA LEU A 720 54.61 20.00 -14.98
C LEU A 720 55.96 20.06 -15.71
N ARG A 721 55.95 19.87 -17.03
CA ARG A 721 57.13 20.03 -17.89
C ARG A 721 57.52 21.50 -18.05
N GLU A 722 56.57 22.39 -18.31
CA GLU A 722 56.77 23.84 -18.35
C GLU A 722 57.31 24.37 -17.02
N ALA A 723 56.79 23.87 -15.90
CA ALA A 723 57.31 24.17 -14.57
C ALA A 723 58.75 23.66 -14.38
N ALA A 724 59.07 22.46 -14.84
CA ALA A 724 60.41 21.89 -14.71
C ALA A 724 61.46 22.54 -15.65
N GLU A 725 61.07 22.94 -16.86
CA GLU A 725 61.92 23.63 -17.83
C GLU A 725 62.06 25.13 -17.51
N GLY A 726 61.05 25.74 -16.87
CA GLY A 726 61.04 27.16 -16.46
C GLY A 726 61.55 27.44 -15.04
N ALA A 727 61.71 26.42 -14.18
CA ALA A 727 62.12 26.58 -12.79
C ALA A 727 63.52 27.17 -12.61
N ARG A 728 63.63 28.20 -11.76
CA ARG A 728 64.89 28.83 -11.35
C ARG A 728 64.99 28.90 -9.83
N VAL A 729 66.21 28.84 -9.30
CA VAL A 729 66.45 29.03 -7.85
C VAL A 729 66.78 30.49 -7.60
N GLU A 730 65.86 31.21 -6.99
CA GLU A 730 65.98 32.64 -6.69
C GLU A 730 65.76 32.89 -5.20
N ASN A 731 66.72 33.56 -4.54
CA ASN A 731 66.70 33.83 -3.10
C ASN A 731 66.43 32.60 -2.20
N GLY A 732 66.87 31.42 -2.64
CA GLY A 732 66.70 30.15 -1.92
C GLY A 732 65.32 29.48 -2.09
N ARG A 733 64.46 29.99 -2.99
CA ARG A 733 63.17 29.37 -3.37
C ARG A 733 63.21 28.96 -4.84
N VAL A 734 62.33 28.06 -5.26
CA VAL A 734 62.16 27.73 -6.68
C VAL A 734 61.03 28.60 -7.24
N VAL A 735 61.27 29.28 -8.36
CA VAL A 735 60.32 30.18 -9.02
C VAL A 735 60.16 29.78 -10.48
N VAL A 736 58.91 29.74 -10.95
CA VAL A 736 58.57 29.60 -12.37
C VAL A 736 57.94 30.91 -12.84
N HIS A 737 58.52 31.53 -13.89
CA HIS A 737 57.96 32.73 -14.50
C HIS A 737 56.99 32.38 -15.62
N VAL A 738 55.84 33.07 -15.67
CA VAL A 738 54.76 32.81 -16.62
C VAL A 738 54.16 34.12 -17.14
N ASP A 739 53.90 34.20 -18.45
CA ASP A 739 53.45 35.42 -19.12
C ASP A 739 52.01 35.85 -18.79
N ARG A 740 51.18 34.95 -18.25
CA ARG A 740 49.75 35.17 -18.05
C ARG A 740 49.24 34.53 -16.77
N ARG A 741 48.30 35.24 -16.11
CA ARG A 741 47.64 34.80 -14.88
C ARG A 741 47.01 33.41 -14.97
N GLU A 742 46.19 33.16 -15.99
CA GLU A 742 45.50 31.86 -16.14
C GLU A 742 46.50 30.71 -16.34
N ARG A 743 47.65 30.97 -16.98
CA ARG A 743 48.72 29.97 -17.13
C ARG A 743 49.54 29.79 -15.85
N ALA A 744 49.74 30.85 -15.06
CA ALA A 744 50.32 30.74 -13.72
C ALA A 744 49.39 29.97 -12.76
N GLU A 745 48.09 30.17 -12.86
CA GLU A 745 47.06 29.40 -12.14
C GLU A 745 47.06 27.92 -12.57
N GLU A 746 47.27 27.61 -13.86
CA GLU A 746 47.46 26.23 -14.35
C GLU A 746 48.77 25.57 -13.89
N VAL A 747 49.89 26.30 -13.90
CA VAL A 747 51.18 25.81 -13.40
C VAL A 747 51.16 25.61 -11.89
N GLN A 748 50.50 26.51 -11.14
CA GLN A 748 50.26 26.34 -9.71
C GLN A 748 49.36 25.10 -9.46
N GLU A 749 48.27 24.95 -10.21
CA GLU A 749 47.39 23.77 -10.15
C GLU A 749 48.19 22.48 -10.39
N ALA A 750 49.03 22.45 -11.44
CA ALA A 750 49.91 21.35 -11.80
C ALA A 750 50.87 20.96 -10.67
N LEU A 751 51.65 21.91 -10.14
CA LEU A 751 52.59 21.70 -9.03
C LEU A 751 51.87 21.19 -7.77
N LEU A 752 50.69 21.73 -7.49
CA LEU A 752 49.83 21.28 -6.40
C LEU A 752 49.26 19.87 -6.64
N THR A 753 49.23 19.36 -7.87
CA THR A 753 48.79 17.97 -8.13
C THR A 753 49.84 16.93 -7.75
N VAL A 754 51.13 17.28 -7.80
CA VAL A 754 52.26 16.44 -7.37
C VAL A 754 52.69 16.69 -5.91
N GLY A 755 51.95 17.55 -5.19
CA GLY A 755 52.14 17.80 -3.76
C GLY A 755 53.10 18.95 -3.42
N LEU A 756 53.51 19.76 -4.40
CA LEU A 756 54.38 20.92 -4.19
C LEU A 756 53.55 22.18 -3.86
N SER A 757 53.71 22.69 -2.64
CA SER A 757 53.17 23.99 -2.20
C SER A 757 53.68 25.11 -3.11
N SER A 758 52.79 26.00 -3.56
CA SER A 758 53.19 27.15 -4.36
C SER A 758 52.22 28.32 -4.24
N THR A 759 52.74 29.54 -4.40
CA THR A 759 51.99 30.81 -4.34
C THR A 759 52.27 31.64 -5.59
N ILE A 760 51.23 32.28 -6.13
CA ILE A 760 51.37 33.20 -7.27
C ILE A 760 51.67 34.61 -6.74
N ARG A 761 52.66 35.26 -7.33
CA ARG A 761 52.96 36.69 -7.16
C ARG A 761 52.80 37.42 -8.48
N GLU A 762 52.39 38.68 -8.39
CA GLU A 762 52.02 39.53 -9.52
C GLU A 762 53.05 40.67 -9.61
N GLY A 763 53.92 40.63 -10.62
CA GLY A 763 55.02 41.57 -10.86
C GLY A 763 55.00 42.14 -12.28
N SER A 764 56.15 42.18 -12.96
CA SER A 764 56.20 42.41 -14.42
C SER A 764 55.86 41.15 -15.24
N SER A 765 55.85 39.99 -14.58
CA SER A 765 55.34 38.70 -15.04
C SER A 765 54.58 38.05 -13.87
N TYR A 766 53.97 36.89 -14.09
CA TYR A 766 53.40 36.09 -13.00
C TYR A 766 54.45 35.09 -12.50
N GLU A 767 54.73 35.12 -11.21
CA GLU A 767 55.72 34.26 -10.56
C GLU A 767 55.01 33.18 -9.75
N VAL A 768 55.18 31.91 -10.12
CA VAL A 768 54.76 30.77 -9.30
C VAL A 768 55.92 30.38 -8.41
N VAL A 769 55.89 30.85 -7.16
CA VAL A 769 56.91 30.58 -6.14
C VAL A 769 56.56 29.29 -5.40
N ILE A 770 57.40 28.28 -5.53
CA ILE A 770 57.30 27.01 -4.81
C ILE A 770 57.87 27.20 -3.39
N GLU A 771 57.17 26.66 -2.39
CA GLU A 771 57.51 26.75 -0.95
C GLU A 771 57.96 25.40 -0.37
#